data_AF-A0A1B8FDW5-F1
#
_entry.id   AF-A0A1B8FDW5-F1
#
_cell.length_a   1.000
_cell.length_b   1.000
_cell.length_c   1.000
_cell.angle_alpha   90.00
_cell.angle_beta   90.00
_cell.angle_gamma   90.00
#
_symmetry.space_group_name_H-M   'P 1'
#
loop_
_entity.id
_entity.type
_entity.pdbx_description
1 polymer ?
#
loop_
_entity_poly.entity_id
_entity_poly.type
_entity_poly.pdbx_seq_one_letter_code
_entity_poly.pdbx_strand_id
1 'polypeptide(L)'
;MAADEKMTIVAAPSNLSIAHGTPEVYDHDLVPGTVLMIDRATGEFLMHGDEKGHRASNDAHDPLNWSPLWKYASFSCSMLYTALGCWVSLSLSPFYFILAAEFDKDINTIAWLTSALVLALGYVNLITVPVAVCYGRRTAYLWSTVVILVSCIWAAVAKGYGSFLGSRILMGAGAAGIETLGPITIVDLFSLRKRGTFSSLYFFSLFAGGNAGAILSGAIADSSLGWRWFFWITCIIAGVLFIIMLFLMPETAFNREEAITTVATDIVQDDHIIIHGRPTKAMFSILPRFIRSDMTFIKALKRSLSLLAAPTVLYASIMFTFFAIFYLVSQIAQAQIFAVNYGFTTLQTSLTNFAFLIGQILGIPISGWVSDRISMWATKNNKGVREPEMRLPALAPTGLLTVIGLVMSGVSIQQKAHWIIPVIGFGFLGMGTVATCSVAINYGVDCHKSQAGEVMLIATIIKNTLSFGFAYFCNDWFARQGFQTSFLILAGAAIFLLTFVTIPMYVESSSPERLTVRNPYDDSVITSDVHIAGEKEINAAVTAARNALSGPWSKFMGAQRSECMLKFADLVEKNMDELARLETISMGKPISMLLGFDIPHMIGCYKYYAGWADKIEGDAFDADDGVYKIVQHEPLGVCAGVASWNATFLYAAWKIAPALAAGNVFVFKASEKAPLAMLAMARFYKEAGFPPGVVQFVSGDGLTGSLLSLHKLIAKISVTGSIGAGIKVQEQATKSNLKKVVLELGGKSPAIVFSDANFDLALGNCSHGFLVNTGQICAAASRVYVQEDIASRFIEGLKGEFEKAALALGADPLEKTTSLGPLADKMQLERVLSFIDDGKKRAKLLTGGKRRGEKGCFVEPTIFLDPENDSLCYKEEIFGPVLIVKTFKTEEEVITLANDTLFGLAACIYTSNIDRALRVTSAVDSGSVHINGVAIPKYNTPFGGFKQSGIGKELGKYGLLEYMKTKTVHINIQPQSDL
;
A
#
# COMPACT_ATOMS: atom_id res chain seq x y z
N MET A 1 25.59 25.85 -23.52
CA MET A 1 26.57 26.62 -22.72
C MET A 1 25.81 27.70 -22.00
N ALA A 2 25.63 27.75 -20.68
CA ALA A 2 25.90 26.89 -19.54
C ALA A 2 24.76 27.27 -18.55
N ALA A 3 23.83 26.37 -18.22
CA ALA A 3 23.92 25.38 -17.14
C ALA A 3 24.24 26.03 -15.79
N ASP A 4 23.18 26.45 -15.10
CA ASP A 4 23.21 26.93 -13.72
C ASP A 4 22.01 26.30 -13.01
N GLU A 5 22.25 25.21 -12.29
CA GLU A 5 21.20 24.43 -11.65
C GLU A 5 21.52 24.08 -10.19
N LYS A 6 20.56 24.42 -9.34
CA LYS A 6 20.60 24.32 -7.88
C LYS A 6 20.13 22.93 -7.44
N MET A 7 20.99 22.15 -6.80
CA MET A 7 20.66 20.80 -6.34
C MET A 7 20.08 20.78 -4.92
N THR A 8 18.82 20.35 -4.78
CA THR A 8 18.05 20.28 -3.52
C THR A 8 18.09 18.88 -2.91
N ILE A 9 18.19 18.75 -1.57
CA ILE A 9 17.87 17.49 -0.86
C ILE A 9 16.36 17.49 -0.63
N VAL A 10 15.61 16.75 -1.44
CA VAL A 10 14.13 16.72 -1.36
C VAL A 10 13.69 15.43 -0.67
N ALA A 11 13.06 15.55 0.51
CA ALA A 11 12.08 14.57 0.94
C ALA A 11 10.80 14.87 0.14
N ALA A 12 10.40 13.97 -0.76
CA ALA A 12 9.35 14.22 -1.75
C ALA A 12 8.08 14.88 -1.15
N PRO A 13 7.77 16.14 -1.49
CA PRO A 13 6.40 16.63 -1.49
C PRO A 13 5.76 16.26 -2.84
N SER A 14 4.46 16.02 -2.83
CA SER A 14 3.67 15.52 -3.95
C SER A 14 3.52 16.47 -5.16
N ASN A 15 4.38 17.48 -5.33
CA ASN A 15 4.40 18.40 -6.47
C ASN A 15 5.75 19.16 -6.52
N LEU A 16 6.72 18.73 -7.33
CA LEU A 16 7.80 19.60 -7.84
C LEU A 16 8.63 18.87 -8.92
N SER A 17 8.56 19.35 -10.16
CA SER A 17 9.49 19.01 -11.24
C SER A 17 10.81 19.78 -11.03
N ILE A 18 11.95 19.08 -10.98
CA ILE A 18 13.28 19.71 -10.94
C ILE A 18 14.02 19.34 -12.23
N ALA A 19 14.60 20.35 -12.86
CA ALA A 19 15.36 20.25 -14.11
C ALA A 19 16.79 19.72 -13.86
N HIS A 20 17.48 19.43 -14.98
CA HIS A 20 18.74 18.73 -15.27
C HIS A 20 19.26 17.58 -14.37
N GLY A 21 19.35 16.41 -15.01
CA GLY A 21 20.54 15.56 -14.89
C GLY A 21 20.49 14.36 -13.94
N THR A 22 19.31 13.90 -13.50
CA THR A 22 19.19 12.59 -12.83
C THR A 22 19.10 11.46 -13.86
N PRO A 23 19.67 10.26 -13.61
CA PRO A 23 19.41 9.08 -14.43
C PRO A 23 17.89 8.82 -14.49
N GLU A 24 17.35 8.59 -15.68
CA GLU A 24 15.91 8.49 -16.07
C GLU A 24 15.08 7.39 -15.37
N VAL A 25 15.41 6.97 -14.14
CA VAL A 25 14.98 5.68 -13.57
C VAL A 25 13.85 5.77 -12.55
N TYR A 26 13.46 6.94 -12.04
CA TYR A 26 12.42 7.02 -11.00
C TYR A 26 11.42 8.16 -11.22
N ASP A 27 10.34 7.83 -11.92
CA ASP A 27 9.10 8.62 -12.07
C ASP A 27 7.92 7.83 -11.45
N HIS A 28 8.10 7.37 -10.20
CA HIS A 28 7.09 6.65 -9.42
C HIS A 28 6.88 7.36 -8.08
N ASP A 29 5.64 7.37 -7.57
CA ASP A 29 5.31 7.84 -6.22
C ASP A 29 6.09 7.04 -5.18
N LEU A 30 7.18 7.60 -4.72
CA LEU A 30 8.02 7.02 -3.68
C LEU A 30 7.21 6.92 -2.38
N VAL A 31 7.30 5.78 -1.69
CA VAL A 31 6.71 5.60 -0.35
C VAL A 31 7.07 6.81 0.53
N PRO A 32 6.11 7.41 1.27
CA PRO A 32 6.42 8.53 2.15
C PRO A 32 7.61 8.21 3.05
N GLY A 33 8.65 9.04 2.97
CA GLY A 33 9.90 8.84 3.71
C GLY A 33 11.05 8.17 2.95
N THR A 34 10.84 7.71 1.71
CA THR A 34 11.91 7.14 0.87
C THR A 34 13.04 8.15 0.60
N VAL A 35 14.27 7.65 0.54
CA VAL A 35 15.49 8.45 0.29
C VAL A 35 16.30 7.80 -0.82
N LEU A 36 16.67 8.60 -1.81
CA LEU A 36 17.63 8.21 -2.82
C LEU A 36 19.04 8.58 -2.36
N MET A 37 19.95 7.61 -2.31
CA MET A 37 21.35 7.81 -1.96
C MET A 37 22.17 8.01 -3.24
N ILE A 38 22.39 9.26 -3.64
CA ILE A 38 23.07 9.63 -4.90
C ILE A 38 24.33 10.46 -4.58
N ASP A 39 25.40 10.21 -5.34
CA ASP A 39 26.64 11.01 -5.30
C ASP A 39 26.40 12.34 -6.03
N ARG A 40 26.64 13.45 -5.34
CA ARG A 40 26.34 14.79 -5.87
C ARG A 40 27.30 15.25 -6.98
N ALA A 41 28.49 14.67 -7.07
CA ALA A 41 29.48 15.04 -8.08
C ALA A 41 29.32 14.22 -9.37
N THR A 42 28.89 12.95 -9.26
CA THR A 42 28.78 12.04 -10.41
C THR A 42 27.35 11.74 -10.85
N GLY A 43 26.34 12.01 -10.02
CA GLY A 43 24.95 11.64 -10.28
C GLY A 43 24.66 10.14 -10.19
N GLU A 44 25.65 9.32 -9.81
CA GLU A 44 25.53 7.88 -9.66
C GLU A 44 25.01 7.50 -8.26
N PHE A 45 24.32 6.35 -8.15
CA PHE A 45 23.90 5.85 -6.85
C PHE A 45 25.12 5.52 -5.97
N LEU A 46 25.12 6.00 -4.73
CA LEU A 46 26.16 5.70 -3.75
C LEU A 46 26.05 4.23 -3.33
N MET A 47 26.71 3.36 -4.09
CA MET A 47 26.81 1.93 -3.80
C MET A 47 27.77 1.63 -2.65
N HIS A 48 28.62 2.59 -2.26
CA HIS A 48 29.63 2.45 -1.19
C HIS A 48 29.51 3.56 -0.14
N GLY A 49 29.51 3.15 1.12
CA GLY A 49 29.17 3.99 2.28
C GLY A 49 30.34 4.75 2.89
N ASP A 50 31.09 5.52 2.09
CA ASP A 50 32.14 6.41 2.63
C ASP A 50 31.56 7.81 2.91
N GLU A 51 31.62 8.23 4.17
CA GLU A 51 31.03 9.48 4.68
C GLU A 51 31.99 10.68 4.49
N LYS A 52 33.08 10.50 3.75
CA LYS A 52 34.12 11.52 3.62
C LYS A 52 33.63 12.67 2.75
N GLY A 53 33.30 13.79 3.40
CA GLY A 53 33.29 15.12 2.76
C GLY A 53 31.95 15.83 2.59
N HIS A 54 30.79 15.24 2.93
CA HIS A 54 29.50 15.84 2.56
C HIS A 54 28.80 16.60 3.72
N ARG A 55 28.50 17.90 3.52
CA ARG A 55 27.70 18.74 4.43
C ARG A 55 26.20 18.61 4.12
N ALA A 56 25.37 18.56 5.17
CA ALA A 56 23.91 18.42 5.02
C ALA A 56 23.21 19.70 4.54
N SER A 57 23.80 20.84 4.86
CA SER A 57 23.42 22.18 4.38
C SER A 57 24.68 23.06 4.31
N ASN A 58 24.61 24.17 3.58
CA ASN A 58 25.73 25.11 3.49
C ASN A 58 25.85 26.02 4.72
N ASP A 59 24.87 26.01 5.63
CA ASP A 59 24.88 26.81 6.86
C ASP A 59 25.74 26.14 7.94
N ALA A 60 26.79 26.83 8.37
CA ALA A 60 27.68 26.38 9.45
C ALA A 60 26.97 26.29 10.82
N HIS A 61 25.77 26.86 10.95
CA HIS A 61 24.97 26.84 12.17
C HIS A 61 23.88 25.78 12.17
N ASP A 62 23.66 25.04 11.08
CA ASP A 62 22.78 23.86 11.08
C ASP A 62 23.29 22.85 12.13
N PRO A 63 22.44 22.38 13.05
CA PRO A 63 22.83 21.37 14.04
C PRO A 63 23.41 20.08 13.45
N LEU A 64 23.08 19.74 12.19
CA LEU A 64 23.70 18.63 11.46
C LEU A 64 25.17 18.87 11.10
N ASN A 65 25.62 20.12 11.05
CA ASN A 65 27.00 20.50 10.73
C ASN A 65 27.85 20.82 11.97
N TRP A 66 27.25 20.85 13.17
CA TRP A 66 27.97 21.11 14.41
C TRP A 66 29.06 20.08 14.70
N SER A 67 30.08 20.53 15.45
CA SER A 67 31.13 19.63 15.94
C SER A 67 30.56 18.50 16.81
N PRO A 68 31.22 17.33 16.84
CA PRO A 68 30.78 16.20 17.67
C PRO A 68 30.54 16.59 19.13
N LEU A 69 31.37 17.49 19.67
CA LEU A 69 31.23 18.00 21.04
C LEU A 69 29.83 18.59 21.30
N TRP A 70 29.36 19.49 20.44
CA TRP A 70 28.06 20.15 20.63
C TRP A 70 26.88 19.22 20.37
N LYS A 71 26.99 18.32 19.39
CA LYS A 71 25.97 17.29 19.13
C LYS A 71 25.81 16.37 20.32
N TYR A 72 26.91 15.84 20.84
CA TYR A 72 26.88 14.92 21.97
C TYR A 72 26.49 15.63 23.26
N ALA A 73 26.94 16.87 23.50
CA ALA A 73 26.52 17.64 24.68
C ALA A 73 24.98 17.87 24.69
N SER A 74 24.41 18.30 23.56
CA SER A 74 22.97 18.53 23.42
C SER A 74 22.17 17.23 23.55
N PHE A 75 22.66 16.17 22.91
CA PHE A 75 22.05 14.84 23.00
C PHE A 75 22.12 14.28 24.43
N SER A 76 23.25 14.41 25.13
CA SER A 76 23.41 13.99 26.52
C SER A 76 22.48 14.75 27.46
N CYS A 77 22.29 16.07 27.26
CA CYS A 77 21.29 16.83 28.00
C CYS A 77 19.88 16.27 27.80
N SER A 78 19.50 15.98 26.55
CA SER A 78 18.21 15.35 26.24
C SER A 78 18.07 13.97 26.90
N MET A 79 19.12 13.13 26.89
CA MET A 79 19.10 11.83 27.55
C MET A 79 18.93 11.96 29.06
N LEU A 80 19.71 12.82 29.72
CA LEU A 80 19.62 13.04 31.16
C LEU A 80 18.23 13.53 31.57
N TYR A 81 17.63 14.44 30.79
CA TYR A 81 16.24 14.88 30.99
C TYR A 81 15.25 13.73 30.83
N THR A 82 15.42 12.92 29.78
CA THR A 82 14.55 11.76 29.51
C THR A 82 14.62 10.75 30.66
N ALA A 83 15.84 10.41 31.11
CA ALA A 83 16.07 9.51 32.24
C ALA A 83 15.45 10.04 33.53
N LEU A 84 15.63 11.33 33.84
CA LEU A 84 15.08 11.96 35.03
C LEU A 84 13.54 12.04 35.03
N GLY A 85 12.93 12.27 33.87
CA GLY A 85 11.47 12.27 33.75
C GLY A 85 10.85 10.89 33.95
N CYS A 86 11.47 9.84 33.40
CA CYS A 86 10.98 8.47 33.60
C CYS A 86 11.28 7.95 35.01
N TRP A 87 12.39 8.40 35.59
CA TRP A 87 12.76 8.14 36.98
C TRP A 87 11.66 8.51 37.95
N VAL A 88 11.02 9.66 37.78
CA VAL A 88 9.93 10.10 38.67
C VAL A 88 8.60 9.41 38.39
N SER A 89 8.45 8.80 37.20
CA SER A 89 7.20 8.20 36.73
C SER A 89 6.92 6.85 37.38
N LEU A 90 7.94 6.00 37.56
CA LEU A 90 7.78 4.59 37.98
C LEU A 90 8.39 4.26 39.35
N SER A 91 9.00 5.22 40.04
CA SER A 91 9.70 5.01 41.31
C SER A 91 8.83 4.84 42.55
N LEU A 92 7.50 4.95 42.44
CA LEU A 92 6.63 4.79 43.60
C LEU A 92 6.36 3.32 43.94
N SER A 93 6.60 2.37 43.02
CA SER A 93 6.23 0.96 43.24
C SER A 93 6.83 0.34 44.51
N PRO A 94 8.08 0.63 44.93
CA PRO A 94 8.63 0.08 46.17
C PRO A 94 8.05 0.75 47.43
N PHE A 95 7.48 1.94 47.30
CA PHE A 95 6.87 2.68 48.40
C PHE A 95 5.39 2.34 48.62
N TYR A 96 4.75 1.52 47.78
CA TYR A 96 3.29 1.33 47.83
C TYR A 96 2.78 0.88 49.21
N PHE A 97 3.45 -0.06 49.87
CA PHE A 97 3.06 -0.50 51.21
C PHE A 97 3.26 0.59 52.28
N ILE A 98 4.34 1.37 52.16
CA ILE A 98 4.65 2.48 53.08
C ILE A 98 3.61 3.59 52.93
N LEU A 99 3.26 3.96 51.69
CA LEU A 99 2.28 4.99 51.38
C LEU A 99 0.86 4.57 51.73
N ALA A 100 0.52 3.28 51.54
CA ALA A 100 -0.77 2.72 51.95
C ALA A 100 -0.97 2.83 53.46
N ALA A 101 0.08 2.51 54.23
CA ALA A 101 0.07 2.67 55.68
C ALA A 101 0.03 4.14 56.13
N GLU A 102 0.79 5.03 55.49
CA GLU A 102 0.84 6.45 55.88
C GLU A 102 -0.46 7.22 55.57
N PHE A 103 -1.06 6.96 54.41
CA PHE A 103 -2.28 7.65 53.99
C PHE A 103 -3.59 6.95 54.36
N ASP A 104 -3.51 5.80 55.03
CA ASP A 104 -4.66 4.94 55.37
C ASP A 104 -5.54 4.64 54.14
N LYS A 105 -4.90 4.06 53.11
CA LYS A 105 -5.52 3.69 51.83
C LYS A 105 -5.11 2.29 51.41
N ASP A 106 -5.98 1.64 50.64
CA ASP A 106 -5.64 0.37 50.00
C ASP A 106 -4.61 0.59 48.86
N ILE A 107 -3.92 -0.50 48.50
CA ILE A 107 -2.83 -0.47 47.51
C ILE A 107 -3.34 -0.07 46.12
N ASN A 108 -4.58 -0.39 45.75
CA ASN A 108 -5.14 0.01 44.46
C ASN A 108 -5.39 1.53 44.44
N THR A 109 -5.85 2.10 45.55
CA THR A 109 -5.96 3.56 45.70
C THR A 109 -4.59 4.23 45.63
N ILE A 110 -3.55 3.70 46.27
CA ILE A 110 -2.18 4.24 46.15
C ILE A 110 -1.64 4.14 44.71
N ALA A 111 -1.97 3.08 43.96
CA ALA A 111 -1.55 2.92 42.58
C ALA A 111 -2.06 4.05 41.64
N TRP A 112 -3.16 4.73 42.00
CA TRP A 112 -3.65 5.90 41.26
C TRP A 112 -2.63 7.05 41.19
N LEU A 113 -1.74 7.17 42.18
CA LEU A 113 -0.68 8.19 42.21
C LEU A 113 0.30 8.02 41.03
N THR A 114 0.49 6.79 40.57
CA THR A 114 1.31 6.45 39.40
C THR A 114 0.48 6.58 38.13
N SER A 115 -0.74 6.05 38.10
CA SER A 115 -1.61 6.08 36.92
C SER A 115 -2.00 7.51 36.50
N ALA A 116 -2.35 8.38 37.45
CA ALA A 116 -2.69 9.78 37.18
C ALA A 116 -1.52 10.57 36.60
N LEU A 117 -0.29 10.29 37.06
CA LEU A 117 0.92 10.88 36.49
C LEU A 117 1.09 10.45 35.02
N VAL A 118 0.99 9.15 34.74
CA VAL A 118 1.16 8.59 33.39
C VAL A 118 0.12 9.16 32.41
N LEU A 119 -1.12 9.33 32.86
CA LEU A 119 -2.17 9.95 32.05
C LEU A 119 -1.86 11.42 31.73
N ALA A 120 -1.44 12.20 32.73
CA ALA A 120 -1.03 13.59 32.54
C ALA A 120 0.17 13.72 31.58
N LEU A 121 1.16 12.82 31.71
CA LEU A 121 2.31 12.72 30.82
C LEU A 121 1.89 12.51 29.35
N GLY A 122 0.85 11.72 29.11
CA GLY A 122 0.29 11.52 27.77
C GLY A 122 -0.36 12.77 27.18
N TYR A 123 -1.37 13.31 27.86
CA TYR A 123 -2.23 14.36 27.28
C TYR A 123 -1.57 15.74 27.24
N VAL A 124 -0.65 16.04 28.15
CA VAL A 124 0.05 17.34 28.15
C VAL A 124 0.99 17.47 26.95
N ASN A 125 1.32 16.38 26.25
CA ASN A 125 2.04 16.46 24.97
C ASN A 125 1.27 17.22 23.88
N LEU A 126 -0.07 17.31 23.96
CA LEU A 126 -0.87 18.19 23.11
C LEU A 126 -0.49 19.68 23.25
N ILE A 127 0.22 20.04 24.32
CA ILE A 127 0.77 21.36 24.57
C ILE A 127 2.28 21.37 24.32
N THR A 128 3.01 20.42 24.91
CA THR A 128 4.48 20.41 24.88
C THR A 128 5.06 20.31 23.47
N VAL A 129 4.49 19.48 22.59
CA VAL A 129 5.00 19.34 21.21
C VAL A 129 4.71 20.58 20.36
N PRO A 130 3.48 21.14 20.32
CA PRO A 130 3.26 22.43 19.69
C PRO A 130 4.13 23.56 20.25
N VAL A 131 4.38 23.59 21.56
CA VAL A 131 5.30 24.57 22.17
C VAL A 131 6.71 24.39 21.63
N ALA A 132 7.21 23.15 21.57
CA ALA A 132 8.53 22.86 21.02
C ALA A 132 8.64 23.26 19.54
N VAL A 133 7.56 23.13 18.77
CA VAL A 133 7.50 23.48 17.33
C VAL A 133 7.43 24.98 17.12
N CYS A 134 6.63 25.70 17.90
CA CYS A 134 6.42 27.14 17.74
C CYS A 134 7.50 28.00 18.42
N TYR A 135 8.04 27.55 19.56
CA TYR A 135 8.91 28.35 20.43
C TYR A 135 10.30 27.75 20.66
N GLY A 136 10.63 26.64 20.00
CA GLY A 136 11.94 25.99 20.09
C GLY A 136 12.02 24.83 21.07
N ARG A 137 12.93 23.89 20.80
CA ARG A 137 13.10 22.65 21.58
C ARG A 137 13.64 22.97 22.97
N ARG A 138 14.62 23.87 23.05
CA ARG A 138 15.29 24.24 24.30
C ARG A 138 14.31 24.85 25.29
N THR A 139 13.43 25.73 24.81
CA THR A 139 12.36 26.35 25.60
C THR A 139 11.48 25.29 26.24
N ALA A 140 11.08 24.27 25.48
CA ALA A 140 10.28 23.17 25.97
C ALA A 140 11.01 22.37 27.06
N TYR A 141 12.29 22.01 26.87
CA TYR A 141 13.09 21.31 27.88
C TYR A 141 13.20 22.10 29.20
N LEU A 142 13.54 23.40 29.13
CA LEU A 142 13.70 24.25 30.31
C LEU A 142 12.40 24.39 31.09
N TRP A 143 11.29 24.69 30.40
CA TRP A 143 9.98 24.84 31.03
C TRP A 143 9.52 23.55 31.70
N SER A 144 9.66 22.43 31.00
CA SER A 144 9.31 21.10 31.51
C SER A 144 10.11 20.74 32.77
N THR A 145 11.41 21.07 32.81
CA THR A 145 12.27 20.81 33.96
C THR A 145 11.90 21.66 35.18
N VAL A 146 11.50 22.92 34.98
CA VAL A 146 10.99 23.78 36.06
C VAL A 146 9.70 23.21 36.66
N VAL A 147 8.79 22.70 35.82
CA VAL A 147 7.57 22.06 36.32
C VAL A 147 7.89 20.80 37.13
N ILE A 148 8.85 19.97 36.67
CA ILE A 148 9.35 18.81 37.45
C ILE A 148 9.89 19.26 38.81
N LEU A 149 10.74 20.30 38.84
CA LEU A 149 11.30 20.86 40.07
C LEU A 149 10.24 21.26 41.09
N VAL A 150 9.28 22.10 40.65
CA VAL A 150 8.19 22.58 41.51
C VAL A 150 7.35 21.41 42.01
N SER A 151 7.05 20.45 41.14
CA SER A 151 6.26 19.28 41.52
C SER A 151 6.97 18.36 42.51
N CYS A 152 8.31 18.24 42.44
CA CYS A 152 9.11 17.46 43.38
C CYS A 152 9.14 18.12 44.77
N ILE A 153 9.30 19.44 44.84
CA ILE A 153 9.22 20.19 46.11
C ILE A 153 7.83 19.99 46.73
N TRP A 154 6.76 20.14 45.92
CA TRP A 154 5.39 19.93 46.39
C TRP A 154 5.16 18.50 46.89
N ALA A 155 5.64 17.49 46.14
CA ALA A 155 5.54 16.09 46.52
C ALA A 155 6.25 15.79 47.85
N ALA A 156 7.44 16.38 48.07
CA ALA A 156 8.22 16.18 49.29
C ALA A 156 7.55 16.74 50.56
N VAL A 157 6.79 17.84 50.43
CA VAL A 157 6.11 18.51 51.55
C VAL A 157 4.64 18.12 51.70
N ALA A 158 4.10 17.30 50.80
CA ALA A 158 2.70 16.89 50.83
C ALA A 158 2.38 16.09 52.10
N LYS A 159 1.31 16.50 52.80
CA LYS A 159 0.86 15.89 54.07
C LYS A 159 -0.36 14.99 53.94
N GLY A 160 -1.04 14.98 52.78
CA GLY A 160 -2.24 14.18 52.56
C GLY A 160 -2.35 13.68 51.13
N TYR A 161 -3.09 12.59 50.95
CA TYR A 161 -3.22 11.88 49.68
C TYR A 161 -3.63 12.79 48.51
N GLY A 162 -4.63 13.65 48.69
CA GLY A 162 -5.09 14.57 47.63
C GLY A 162 -4.03 15.59 47.21
N SER A 163 -3.30 16.17 48.16
CA SER A 163 -2.18 17.06 47.86
C SER A 163 -1.04 16.33 47.17
N PHE A 164 -0.76 15.09 47.57
CA PHE A 164 0.26 14.28 46.93
C PHE A 164 -0.16 13.93 45.50
N LEU A 165 -1.40 13.49 45.28
CA LEU A 165 -1.96 13.23 43.95
C LEU A 165 -1.89 14.47 43.04
N GLY A 166 -2.21 15.67 43.54
CA GLY A 166 -2.05 16.92 42.80
C GLY A 166 -0.61 17.16 42.35
N SER A 167 0.37 16.93 43.25
CA SER A 167 1.79 17.02 42.90
C SER A 167 2.20 16.00 41.83
N ARG A 168 1.62 14.78 41.85
CA ARG A 168 1.88 13.74 40.85
C ARG A 168 1.34 14.09 39.47
N ILE A 169 0.15 14.67 39.40
CA ILE A 169 -0.46 15.14 38.14
C ILE A 169 0.40 16.26 37.54
N LEU A 170 0.80 17.24 38.36
CA LEU A 170 1.67 18.32 37.91
C LEU A 170 3.04 17.80 37.46
N MET A 171 3.58 16.79 38.16
CA MET A 171 4.83 16.16 37.76
C MET A 171 4.69 15.43 36.42
N GLY A 172 3.57 14.75 36.17
CA GLY A 172 3.26 14.16 34.87
C GLY A 172 3.20 15.20 33.75
N ALA A 173 2.58 16.36 34.02
CA ALA A 173 2.59 17.48 33.09
C ALA A 173 4.02 17.98 32.80
N GLY A 174 4.85 18.10 33.83
CA GLY A 174 6.28 18.46 33.70
C GLY A 174 7.13 17.37 33.05
N ALA A 175 6.70 16.12 33.06
CA ALA A 175 7.39 15.01 32.43
C ALA A 175 6.89 14.72 31.01
N ALA A 176 5.86 15.42 30.50
CA ALA A 176 5.26 15.13 29.20
C ALA A 176 6.28 15.12 28.05
N GLY A 177 7.22 16.06 28.03
CA GLY A 177 8.23 16.19 26.97
C GLY A 177 9.26 15.05 26.90
N ILE A 178 9.31 14.16 27.89
CA ILE A 178 10.36 13.13 27.96
C ILE A 178 10.21 12.09 26.84
N GLU A 179 8.98 11.81 26.42
CA GLU A 179 8.69 10.81 25.38
C GLU A 179 8.69 11.39 23.96
N THR A 180 8.67 12.72 23.83
CA THR A 180 8.46 13.41 22.55
C THR A 180 9.63 14.29 22.12
N LEU A 181 10.33 14.96 23.05
CA LEU A 181 11.41 15.90 22.70
C LEU A 181 12.71 15.20 22.26
N GLY A 182 13.01 14.02 22.81
CA GLY A 182 14.21 13.27 22.46
C GLY A 182 14.29 12.89 20.98
N PRO A 183 13.27 12.24 20.41
CA PRO A 183 13.24 11.87 19.00
C PRO A 183 13.31 13.09 18.07
N ILE A 184 12.66 14.20 18.44
CA ILE A 184 12.77 15.47 17.71
C ILE A 184 14.22 15.97 17.69
N THR A 185 14.87 15.99 18.85
CA THR A 185 16.26 16.44 19.00
C THR A 185 17.24 15.54 18.23
N ILE A 186 16.98 14.24 18.15
CA ILE A 186 17.79 13.29 17.38
C ILE A 186 17.70 13.58 15.87
N VAL A 187 16.50 13.88 15.37
CA VAL A 187 16.28 14.24 13.97
C VAL A 187 17.02 15.54 13.61
N ASP A 188 17.07 16.49 14.55
CA ASP A 188 17.78 17.76 14.38
C ASP A 188 19.31 17.58 14.36
N LEU A 189 19.87 16.69 15.20
CA LEU A 189 21.32 16.54 15.42
C LEU A 189 22.02 15.51 14.54
N PHE A 190 21.33 14.43 14.13
CA PHE A 190 21.96 13.26 13.51
C PHE A 190 21.41 12.92 12.13
N SER A 191 22.32 12.48 11.26
CA SER A 191 22.03 12.02 9.90
C SER A 191 21.27 10.69 9.89
N LEU A 192 20.54 10.45 8.81
CA LEU A 192 19.65 9.28 8.65
C LEU A 192 20.31 7.94 8.97
N ARG A 193 21.61 7.77 8.66
CA ARG A 193 22.37 6.53 8.90
C ARG A 193 22.63 6.22 10.37
N LYS A 194 22.71 7.26 11.23
CA LYS A 194 23.03 7.12 12.66
C LYS A 194 21.79 7.30 13.56
N ARG A 195 20.65 7.68 12.99
CA ARG A 195 19.41 7.94 13.74
C ARG A 195 18.92 6.72 14.52
N GLY A 196 18.98 5.51 13.95
CA GLY A 196 18.54 4.30 14.65
C GLY A 196 19.35 4.07 15.93
N THR A 197 20.67 4.21 15.83
CA THR A 197 21.60 4.10 16.97
C THR A 197 21.32 5.12 18.09
N PHE A 198 21.17 6.41 17.76
CA PHE A 198 20.88 7.43 18.77
C PHE A 198 19.45 7.34 19.32
N SER A 199 18.49 6.91 18.51
CA SER A 199 17.13 6.60 18.95
C SER A 199 17.10 5.44 19.93
N SER A 200 17.89 4.39 19.68
CA SER A 200 18.05 3.27 20.60
C SER A 200 18.65 3.70 21.95
N LEU A 201 19.67 4.57 21.95
CA LEU A 201 20.21 5.16 23.17
C LEU A 201 19.17 6.00 23.92
N TYR A 202 18.35 6.78 23.21
CA TYR A 202 17.23 7.50 23.81
C TYR A 202 16.20 6.57 24.46
N PHE A 203 15.77 5.50 23.78
CA PHE A 203 14.85 4.51 24.35
C PHE A 203 15.46 3.78 25.55
N PHE A 204 16.76 3.50 25.52
CA PHE A 204 17.48 3.03 26.70
C PHE A 204 17.34 4.04 27.83
N SER A 205 17.63 5.33 27.60
CA SER A 205 17.50 6.39 28.61
C SER A 205 16.09 6.48 29.20
N LEU A 206 15.07 6.35 28.34
CA LEU A 206 13.66 6.35 28.72
C LEU A 206 13.35 5.23 29.72
N PHE A 207 13.68 3.98 29.38
CA PHE A 207 13.34 2.86 30.25
C PHE A 207 14.32 2.64 31.41
N ALA A 208 15.60 2.95 31.22
CA ALA A 208 16.63 2.87 32.26
C ALA A 208 16.37 3.87 33.39
N GLY A 209 15.87 5.06 33.06
CA GLY A 209 15.46 6.07 34.05
C GLY A 209 14.45 5.52 35.04
N GLY A 210 13.41 4.83 34.54
CA GLY A 210 12.39 4.18 35.38
C GLY A 210 12.98 3.10 36.31
N ASN A 211 13.84 2.23 35.78
CA ASN A 211 14.50 1.19 36.56
C ASN A 211 15.44 1.75 37.64
N ALA A 212 16.24 2.75 37.29
CA ALA A 212 17.18 3.38 38.22
C ALA A 212 16.43 4.11 39.35
N GLY A 213 15.31 4.75 39.02
CA GLY A 213 14.41 5.35 40.01
C GLY A 213 13.85 4.33 40.98
N ALA A 214 13.39 3.17 40.49
CA ALA A 214 12.89 2.07 41.32
C ALA A 214 13.99 1.53 42.27
N ILE A 215 15.22 1.35 41.77
CA ILE A 215 16.36 0.90 42.58
C ILE A 215 16.66 1.92 43.70
N LEU A 216 16.73 3.22 43.39
CA LEU A 216 16.99 4.23 44.42
C LEU A 216 15.85 4.32 45.44
N SER A 217 14.58 4.22 44.99
CA SER A 217 13.46 4.23 45.93
C SER A 217 13.53 3.08 46.93
N GLY A 218 13.90 1.87 46.50
CA GLY A 218 14.11 0.74 47.41
C GLY A 218 15.25 0.98 48.41
N ALA A 219 16.36 1.57 47.96
CA ALA A 219 17.48 1.91 48.84
C ALA A 219 17.13 3.00 49.87
N ILE A 220 16.31 3.99 49.47
CA ILE A 220 15.83 5.05 50.38
C ILE A 220 14.79 4.50 51.37
N ALA A 221 13.92 3.59 50.93
CA ALA A 221 12.90 2.96 51.78
C ALA A 221 13.51 2.27 53.00
N ASP A 222 14.65 1.60 52.81
CA ASP A 222 15.36 0.86 53.87
C ASP A 222 16.38 1.75 54.64
N SER A 223 16.48 3.04 54.29
CA SER A 223 17.35 4.01 54.96
C SER A 223 16.61 4.80 56.06
N SER A 224 17.34 5.36 57.03
CA SER A 224 16.76 6.22 58.08
C SER A 224 16.21 7.56 57.57
N LEU A 225 16.36 7.87 56.28
CA LEU A 225 15.96 9.16 55.68
C LEU A 225 14.44 9.24 55.46
N GLY A 226 13.78 8.13 55.12
CA GLY A 226 12.35 8.08 54.79
C GLY A 226 12.03 8.46 53.34
N TRP A 227 10.89 7.97 52.82
CA TRP A 227 10.55 8.02 51.37
C TRP A 227 10.48 9.42 50.76
N ARG A 228 10.21 10.47 51.56
CA ARG A 228 10.16 11.86 51.09
C ARG A 228 11.50 12.35 50.54
N TRP A 229 12.62 11.82 51.03
CA TRP A 229 13.95 12.16 50.52
C TRP A 229 14.18 11.76 49.07
N PHE A 230 13.42 10.80 48.55
CA PHE A 230 13.43 10.49 47.12
C PHE A 230 13.11 11.74 46.28
N PHE A 231 12.11 12.53 46.70
CA PHE A 231 11.69 13.74 46.01
C PHE A 231 12.69 14.89 46.19
N TRP A 232 13.31 15.01 47.36
CA TRP A 232 14.39 15.99 47.58
C TRP A 232 15.63 15.70 46.72
N ILE A 233 16.05 14.43 46.66
CA ILE A 233 17.18 14.02 45.81
C ILE A 233 16.86 14.28 44.33
N THR A 234 15.65 13.91 43.89
CA THR A 234 15.19 14.17 42.52
C THR A 234 15.16 15.68 42.22
N CYS A 235 14.69 16.50 43.18
CA CYS A 235 14.71 17.96 43.04
C CYS A 235 16.12 18.52 42.86
N ILE A 236 17.10 18.01 43.62
CA ILE A 236 18.51 18.43 43.49
C ILE A 236 19.03 18.06 42.10
N ILE A 237 18.78 16.83 41.64
CA ILE A 237 19.21 16.36 40.31
C ILE A 237 18.56 17.20 39.21
N ALA A 238 17.26 17.47 39.30
CA ALA A 238 16.54 18.33 38.36
C ALA A 238 17.08 19.76 38.33
N GLY A 239 17.51 20.29 39.48
CA GLY A 239 18.07 21.64 39.60
C GLY A 239 19.44 21.75 38.94
N VAL A 240 20.30 20.77 39.19
CA VAL A 240 21.60 20.64 38.52
C VAL A 240 21.41 20.49 37.02
N LEU A 241 20.48 19.64 36.59
CA LEU A 241 20.19 19.43 35.18
C LEU A 241 19.62 20.68 34.50
N PHE A 242 18.76 21.44 35.18
CA PHE A 242 18.27 22.73 34.67
C PHE A 242 19.41 23.71 34.42
N ILE A 243 20.35 23.84 35.36
CA ILE A 243 21.54 24.69 35.20
C ILE A 243 22.39 24.21 34.02
N ILE A 244 22.63 22.90 33.91
CA ILE A 244 23.37 22.30 32.79
C ILE A 244 22.70 22.64 31.46
N MET A 245 21.39 22.41 31.33
CA MET A 245 20.65 22.71 30.09
C MET A 245 20.61 24.20 29.78
N LEU A 246 20.52 25.05 30.79
CA LEU A 246 20.53 26.49 30.61
C LEU A 246 21.83 26.98 29.95
N PHE A 247 22.98 26.40 30.29
CA PHE A 247 24.27 26.85 29.77
C PHE A 247 24.85 26.02 28.62
N LEU A 248 24.56 24.72 28.57
CA LEU A 248 25.22 23.78 27.66
C LEU A 248 24.32 23.26 26.53
N MET A 249 23.00 23.44 26.62
CA MET A 249 22.07 23.01 25.57
C MET A 249 21.70 24.21 24.68
N PRO A 250 22.26 24.33 23.46
CA PRO A 250 21.77 25.27 22.45
C PRO A 250 20.42 24.81 21.86
N GLU A 251 19.70 25.74 21.26
CA GLU A 251 18.50 25.46 20.47
C GLU A 251 18.83 24.62 19.22
N THR A 252 18.11 23.51 19.04
CA THR A 252 18.33 22.58 17.92
C THR A 252 17.29 22.72 16.81
N ALA A 253 16.19 23.43 17.03
CA ALA A 253 15.22 23.72 15.98
C ALA A 253 15.87 24.58 14.89
N PHE A 254 15.86 24.09 13.65
CA PHE A 254 16.44 24.75 12.50
C PHE A 254 15.54 24.59 11.28
N ASN A 255 15.16 25.71 10.63
CA ASN A 255 14.32 25.68 9.43
C ASN A 255 15.19 25.44 8.19
N ARG A 256 15.14 24.22 7.65
CA ARG A 256 15.94 23.82 6.47
C ARG A 256 15.29 24.21 5.14
N GLU A 257 14.05 24.70 5.15
CA GLU A 257 13.31 25.07 3.93
C GLU A 257 13.66 26.50 3.44
N GLU A 258 13.92 27.45 4.35
CA GLU A 258 14.27 28.85 3.99
C GLU A 258 15.74 29.02 3.58
N ALA A 259 16.67 28.22 4.13
CA ALA A 259 18.11 28.32 3.85
C ALA A 259 18.48 28.05 2.38
N ILE A 260 17.52 27.59 1.57
CA ILE A 260 17.66 27.31 0.13
C ILE A 260 17.39 28.57 -0.72
N THR A 261 16.74 29.60 -0.15
CA THR A 261 16.31 30.80 -0.91
C THR A 261 17.31 31.96 -0.90
N THR A 262 18.32 31.95 -0.02
CA THR A 262 19.32 33.03 0.07
C THR A 262 20.68 32.64 -0.51
N VAL A 263 20.89 33.07 -1.76
CA VAL A 263 22.16 33.47 -2.42
C VAL A 263 23.15 32.36 -2.83
N ALA A 264 23.44 32.37 -4.14
CA ALA A 264 24.46 31.61 -4.88
C ALA A 264 25.87 32.25 -4.78
N THR A 265 26.87 31.53 -5.31
CA THR A 265 28.28 31.86 -5.69
C THR A 265 29.41 31.27 -4.85
N ASP A 266 30.07 30.26 -5.45
CA ASP A 266 31.49 29.84 -5.46
C ASP A 266 32.38 29.83 -4.20
N ILE A 267 33.03 28.67 -3.97
CA ILE A 267 34.48 28.44 -4.18
C ILE A 267 34.74 26.93 -4.06
N VAL A 268 35.30 26.35 -5.13
CA VAL A 268 36.05 25.09 -5.10
C VAL A 268 37.28 25.32 -4.23
N GLN A 269 37.44 24.59 -3.14
CA GLN A 269 38.74 24.45 -2.49
C GLN A 269 39.01 22.99 -2.18
N ASP A 270 40.15 22.55 -2.71
CA ASP A 270 40.79 21.26 -2.52
C ASP A 270 40.76 20.75 -1.07
N ASP A 271 40.83 19.42 -1.00
CA ASP A 271 40.92 18.55 0.16
C ASP A 271 41.66 19.12 1.39
N HIS A 272 41.00 19.02 2.56
CA HIS A 272 41.53 18.45 3.81
C HIS A 272 41.04 19.06 5.15
N ILE A 273 40.11 20.02 5.18
CA ILE A 273 39.66 20.58 6.48
C ILE A 273 38.14 20.67 6.59
N ILE A 274 37.52 19.72 7.29
CA ILE A 274 36.13 19.82 7.75
C ILE A 274 36.07 20.91 8.83
N ILE A 275 35.75 22.15 8.46
CA ILE A 275 35.42 23.19 9.45
C ILE A 275 34.08 22.79 10.10
N HIS A 276 34.13 22.29 11.33
CA HIS A 276 32.93 21.99 12.10
C HIS A 276 32.22 23.27 12.54
N GLY A 277 30.91 23.32 12.29
CA GLY A 277 30.02 24.37 12.74
C GLY A 277 29.96 24.53 14.26
N ARG A 278 29.51 25.70 14.74
CA ARG A 278 29.29 25.98 16.17
C ARG A 278 27.95 26.71 16.39
N PRO A 279 27.27 26.52 17.53
CA PRO A 279 26.06 27.27 17.86
C PRO A 279 26.34 28.77 17.99
N THR A 280 25.41 29.61 17.54
CA THR A 280 25.50 31.06 17.73
C THR A 280 25.04 31.47 19.14
N LYS A 281 25.40 32.68 19.60
CA LYS A 281 24.89 33.22 20.87
C LYS A 281 23.35 33.30 20.90
N ALA A 282 22.71 33.53 19.75
CA ALA A 282 21.25 33.60 19.65
C ALA A 282 20.58 32.26 20.00
N MET A 283 21.21 31.13 19.69
CA MET A 283 20.72 29.77 19.99
C MET A 283 20.69 29.45 21.49
N PHE A 284 21.27 30.28 22.35
CA PHE A 284 21.17 30.17 23.81
C PHE A 284 20.08 31.07 24.41
N SER A 285 19.31 31.78 23.58
CA SER A 285 18.14 32.55 24.05
C SER A 285 17.09 31.61 24.64
N ILE A 286 16.46 32.01 25.75
CA ILE A 286 15.34 31.27 26.37
C ILE A 286 14.11 31.28 25.46
N LEU A 287 13.91 32.35 24.68
CA LEU A 287 12.87 32.46 23.67
C LEU A 287 13.54 32.84 22.34
N PRO A 288 13.88 31.85 21.49
CA PRO A 288 14.56 32.11 20.23
C PRO A 288 13.62 32.80 19.24
N ARG A 289 13.82 34.12 19.02
CA ARG A 289 13.01 34.93 18.07
C ARG A 289 13.28 34.61 16.59
N PHE A 290 14.33 33.85 16.30
CA PHE A 290 14.74 33.49 14.93
C PHE A 290 14.01 32.25 14.39
N ILE A 291 13.26 31.53 15.22
CA ILE A 291 12.36 30.46 14.77
C ILE A 291 11.09 31.12 14.23
N ARG A 292 11.17 31.74 13.05
CA ARG A 292 9.98 32.19 12.33
C ARG A 292 9.42 31.01 11.56
N SER A 293 8.51 30.28 12.18
CA SER A 293 7.59 29.44 11.42
C SER A 293 6.27 30.19 11.29
N ASP A 294 5.62 30.14 10.13
CA ASP A 294 4.23 30.61 9.93
C ASP A 294 3.19 29.75 10.68
N MET A 295 3.68 28.93 11.61
CA MET A 295 2.97 27.88 12.30
C MET A 295 2.51 28.37 13.67
N THR A 296 1.24 28.75 13.73
CA THR A 296 0.56 29.03 14.99
C THR A 296 0.38 27.75 15.81
N PHE A 297 0.25 27.88 17.13
CA PHE A 297 -0.04 26.76 18.05
C PHE A 297 -1.23 25.90 17.58
N ILE A 298 -2.32 26.52 17.12
CA ILE A 298 -3.53 25.81 16.64
C ILE A 298 -3.23 25.00 15.37
N LYS A 299 -2.45 25.55 14.44
CA LYS A 299 -2.02 24.83 13.21
C LYS A 299 -1.13 23.63 13.58
N ALA A 300 -0.17 23.81 14.49
CA ALA A 300 0.68 22.72 14.96
C ALA A 300 -0.15 21.62 15.63
N LEU A 301 -1.13 21.96 16.47
CA LEU A 301 -2.03 21.00 17.10
C LEU A 301 -2.90 20.24 16.09
N LYS A 302 -3.52 20.94 15.12
CA LYS A 302 -4.31 20.30 14.06
C LYS A 302 -3.46 19.37 13.20
N ARG A 303 -2.22 19.78 12.87
CA ARG A 303 -1.25 18.95 12.15
C ARG A 303 -0.96 17.67 12.93
N SER A 304 -0.69 17.77 14.23
CA SER A 304 -0.46 16.60 15.08
C SER A 304 -1.63 15.63 15.06
N LEU A 305 -2.87 16.13 15.20
CA LEU A 305 -4.06 15.29 15.22
C LEU A 305 -4.37 14.64 13.87
N SER A 306 -3.99 15.27 12.75
CA SER A 306 -4.21 14.70 11.41
C SER A 306 -3.44 13.39 11.18
N LEU A 307 -2.30 13.21 11.88
CA LEU A 307 -1.50 11.99 11.80
C LEU A 307 -2.14 10.79 12.50
N LEU A 308 -3.21 10.99 13.29
CA LEU A 308 -3.97 9.87 13.86
C LEU A 308 -4.57 8.97 12.77
N ALA A 309 -4.89 9.53 11.60
CA ALA A 309 -5.42 8.79 10.46
C ALA A 309 -4.33 8.12 9.60
N ALA A 310 -3.04 8.38 9.86
CA ALA A 310 -1.95 7.82 9.07
C ALA A 310 -1.68 6.35 9.48
N PRO A 311 -1.83 5.36 8.58
CA PRO A 311 -1.68 3.95 8.95
C PRO A 311 -0.30 3.59 9.49
N THR A 312 0.76 4.22 8.97
CA THR A 312 2.15 3.99 9.42
C THR A 312 2.39 4.51 10.84
N VAL A 313 1.80 5.66 11.19
CA VAL A 313 1.85 6.22 12.55
C VAL A 313 1.04 5.38 13.51
N LEU A 314 -0.15 4.92 13.10
CA LEU A 314 -0.99 4.05 13.93
C LEU A 314 -0.31 2.71 14.22
N TYR A 315 0.30 2.08 13.20
CA TYR A 315 1.09 0.87 13.36
C TYR A 315 2.25 1.07 14.35
N ALA A 316 3.09 2.09 14.13
CA ALA A 316 4.21 2.40 15.01
C ALA A 316 3.74 2.66 16.45
N SER A 317 2.61 3.36 16.61
CA SER A 317 2.00 3.67 17.90
C SER A 317 1.49 2.42 18.61
N ILE A 318 0.82 1.50 17.90
CA ILE A 318 0.33 0.23 18.46
C ILE A 318 1.49 -0.63 18.92
N MET A 319 2.53 -0.80 18.07
CA MET A 319 3.72 -1.57 18.42
C MET A 319 4.43 -0.97 19.63
N PHE A 320 4.68 0.34 19.63
CA PHE A 320 5.28 1.03 20.78
C PHE A 320 4.45 0.83 22.04
N THR A 321 3.14 1.06 21.96
CA THR A 321 2.22 0.95 23.09
C THR A 321 2.24 -0.44 23.70
N PHE A 322 2.09 -1.45 22.86
CA PHE A 322 1.94 -2.83 23.31
C PHE A 322 3.19 -3.35 24.02
N PHE A 323 4.37 -3.12 23.45
CA PHE A 323 5.63 -3.57 24.05
C PHE A 323 6.03 -2.73 25.27
N ALA A 324 5.70 -1.43 25.30
CA ALA A 324 5.92 -0.59 26.49
C ALA A 324 4.98 -0.96 27.65
N ILE A 325 3.74 -1.39 27.38
CA ILE A 325 2.78 -1.81 28.41
C ILE A 325 3.29 -3.03 29.18
N PHE A 326 3.94 -3.99 28.53
CA PHE A 326 4.48 -5.17 29.22
C PHE A 326 5.53 -4.83 30.26
N TYR A 327 6.41 -3.89 29.93
CA TYR A 327 7.38 -3.36 30.86
C TYR A 327 6.67 -2.71 32.05
N LEU A 328 5.70 -1.82 31.80
CA LEU A 328 4.93 -1.16 32.86
C LEU A 328 4.18 -2.14 33.77
N VAL A 329 3.50 -3.11 33.18
CA VAL A 329 2.73 -4.14 33.90
C VAL A 329 3.65 -4.97 34.80
N SER A 330 4.82 -5.37 34.27
CA SER A 330 5.80 -6.13 35.04
C SER A 330 6.37 -5.32 36.22
N GLN A 331 6.53 -3.99 36.04
CA GLN A 331 6.98 -3.07 37.09
C GLN A 331 5.93 -2.89 38.20
N ILE A 332 4.66 -2.74 37.84
CA ILE A 332 3.57 -2.58 38.82
C ILE A 332 3.41 -3.85 39.66
N ALA A 333 3.52 -5.02 39.04
CA ALA A 333 3.38 -6.30 39.73
C ALA A 333 4.65 -6.79 40.45
N GLN A 334 5.78 -6.10 40.31
CA GLN A 334 7.07 -6.57 40.83
C GLN A 334 7.05 -6.85 42.35
N ALA A 335 6.41 -5.99 43.13
CA ALA A 335 6.23 -6.19 44.58
C ALA A 335 5.37 -7.42 44.89
N GLN A 336 4.30 -7.66 44.13
CA GLN A 336 3.47 -8.86 44.28
C GLN A 336 4.22 -10.12 43.84
N ILE A 337 5.06 -10.02 42.81
CA ILE A 337 5.83 -11.15 42.30
C ILE A 337 6.90 -11.58 43.32
N PHE A 338 7.75 -10.65 43.78
CA PHE A 338 8.92 -11.00 44.59
C PHE A 338 8.72 -10.90 46.11
N ALA A 339 8.02 -9.88 46.61
CA ALA A 339 7.81 -9.76 48.05
C ALA A 339 6.83 -10.84 48.55
N VAL A 340 5.76 -11.12 47.81
CA VAL A 340 4.74 -12.10 48.24
C VAL A 340 5.12 -13.54 47.92
N ASN A 341 5.63 -13.86 46.71
CA ASN A 341 5.93 -15.26 46.36
C ASN A 341 7.32 -15.74 46.82
N TYR A 342 8.27 -14.82 46.98
CA TYR A 342 9.67 -15.14 47.29
C TYR A 342 10.17 -14.53 48.61
N GLY A 343 9.35 -13.75 49.31
CA GLY A 343 9.69 -13.18 50.62
C GLY A 343 10.75 -12.08 50.57
N PHE A 344 10.94 -11.42 49.43
CA PHE A 344 11.96 -10.39 49.27
C PHE A 344 11.62 -9.11 50.05
N THR A 345 12.64 -8.48 50.65
CA THR A 345 12.51 -7.13 51.23
C THR A 345 12.27 -6.07 50.15
N THR A 346 11.93 -4.85 50.54
CA THR A 346 11.74 -3.71 49.62
C THR A 346 12.98 -3.47 48.77
N LEU A 347 14.17 -3.49 49.38
CA LEU A 347 15.43 -3.39 48.65
C LEU A 347 15.66 -4.58 47.72
N GLN A 348 15.49 -5.82 48.19
CA GLN A 348 15.71 -7.02 47.36
C GLN A 348 14.79 -7.06 46.14
N THR A 349 13.53 -6.67 46.31
CA THR A 349 12.55 -6.53 45.22
C THR A 349 13.02 -5.49 44.21
N SER A 350 13.48 -4.33 44.70
CA SER A 350 13.93 -3.24 43.83
C SER A 350 15.20 -3.59 43.07
N LEU A 351 16.10 -4.39 43.64
CA LEU A 351 17.32 -4.88 42.98
C LEU A 351 17.03 -5.77 41.77
N THR A 352 15.84 -6.38 41.67
CA THR A 352 15.47 -7.15 40.46
C THR A 352 15.38 -6.28 39.20
N ASN A 353 15.25 -4.96 39.34
CA ASN A 353 15.31 -4.02 38.21
C ASN A 353 16.66 -3.95 37.51
N PHE A 354 17.74 -4.44 38.13
CA PHE A 354 19.02 -4.60 37.43
C PHE A 354 18.90 -5.55 36.23
N ALA A 355 18.03 -6.56 36.29
CA ALA A 355 17.82 -7.44 35.16
C ALA A 355 17.20 -6.70 33.96
N PHE A 356 16.18 -5.88 34.19
CA PHE A 356 15.64 -5.01 33.14
C PHE A 356 16.71 -4.09 32.58
N LEU A 357 17.52 -3.45 33.44
CA LEU A 357 18.58 -2.53 33.02
C LEU A 357 19.64 -3.24 32.15
N ILE A 358 20.12 -4.41 32.56
CA ILE A 358 21.07 -5.22 31.79
C ILE A 358 20.45 -5.63 30.44
N GLY A 359 19.21 -6.11 30.45
CA GLY A 359 18.47 -6.44 29.24
C GLY A 359 18.36 -5.27 28.27
N GLN A 360 18.01 -4.10 28.79
CA GLN A 360 17.90 -2.86 28.01
C GLN A 360 19.24 -2.44 27.38
N ILE A 361 20.36 -2.57 28.11
CA ILE A 361 21.71 -2.33 27.57
C ILE A 361 21.99 -3.27 26.39
N LEU A 362 21.68 -4.56 26.56
CA LEU A 362 21.85 -5.58 25.51
C LEU A 362 20.92 -5.37 24.31
N GLY A 363 19.81 -4.63 24.47
CA GLY A 363 18.89 -4.27 23.39
C GLY A 363 19.38 -3.12 22.50
N ILE A 364 20.37 -2.33 22.97
CA ILE A 364 20.88 -1.16 22.23
C ILE A 364 21.54 -1.59 20.90
N PRO A 365 22.47 -2.56 20.87
CA PRO A 365 23.11 -2.95 19.61
C PRO A 365 22.12 -3.51 18.58
N ILE A 366 21.06 -4.19 19.03
CA ILE A 366 20.08 -4.84 18.15
C ILE A 366 19.21 -3.80 17.44
N SER A 367 18.68 -2.83 18.17
CA SER A 367 17.79 -1.80 17.60
C SER A 367 18.49 -0.59 17.02
N GLY A 368 19.75 -0.36 17.40
CA GLY A 368 20.60 0.66 16.82
C GLY A 368 21.40 0.12 15.64
N TRP A 369 22.57 -0.43 15.96
CA TRP A 369 23.59 -0.79 14.97
C TRP A 369 23.14 -1.90 14.00
N VAL A 370 22.52 -2.97 14.50
CA VAL A 370 22.04 -4.08 13.64
C VAL A 370 20.90 -3.61 12.75
N SER A 371 19.91 -2.90 13.31
CA SER A 371 18.81 -2.32 12.53
C SER A 371 19.29 -1.38 11.42
N ASP A 372 20.21 -0.46 11.75
CA ASP A 372 20.80 0.45 10.77
C ASP A 372 21.57 -0.33 9.68
N ARG A 373 22.29 -1.41 10.04
CA ARG A 373 22.96 -2.28 9.06
C ARG A 373 22.01 -3.04 8.15
N ILE A 374 20.92 -3.60 8.69
CA ILE A 374 19.90 -4.31 7.89
C ILE A 374 19.29 -3.35 6.86
N SER A 375 18.90 -2.15 7.30
CA SER A 375 18.33 -1.13 6.41
C SER A 375 19.33 -0.68 5.33
N MET A 376 20.61 -0.51 5.68
CA MET A 376 21.65 -0.17 4.70
C MET A 376 21.96 -1.31 3.72
N TRP A 377 21.95 -2.56 4.19
CA TRP A 377 22.11 -3.74 3.34
C TRP A 377 20.95 -3.84 2.34
N ALA A 378 19.72 -3.66 2.80
CA ALA A 378 18.54 -3.63 1.94
C ALA A 378 18.58 -2.46 0.95
N THR A 379 19.01 -1.27 1.39
CA THR A 379 19.21 -0.10 0.51
C THR A 379 20.22 -0.39 -0.60
N LYS A 380 21.33 -1.08 -0.27
CA LYS A 380 22.35 -1.47 -1.24
C LYS A 380 21.79 -2.43 -2.29
N ASN A 381 21.00 -3.41 -1.85
CA ASN A 381 20.34 -4.35 -2.76
C ASN A 381 19.21 -3.68 -3.56
N ASN A 382 18.62 -2.60 -3.04
CA ASN A 382 17.63 -1.77 -3.73
C ASN A 382 18.25 -0.59 -4.49
N LYS A 383 19.45 -0.78 -5.06
CA LYS A 383 20.11 0.18 -5.96
C LYS A 383 20.23 1.61 -5.40
N GLY A 384 20.42 1.76 -4.08
CA GLY A 384 20.55 3.08 -3.44
C GLY A 384 19.23 3.74 -3.05
N VAL A 385 18.08 3.09 -3.28
CA VAL A 385 16.76 3.54 -2.83
C VAL A 385 16.48 2.98 -1.44
N ARG A 386 16.43 3.86 -0.45
CA ARG A 386 16.15 3.49 0.95
C ARG A 386 14.69 3.77 1.29
N GLU A 387 13.94 2.71 1.54
CA GLU A 387 12.55 2.80 1.99
C GLU A 387 12.46 2.61 3.51
N PRO A 388 11.51 3.29 4.20
CA PRO A 388 11.34 3.14 5.65
C PRO A 388 11.08 1.70 6.10
N GLU A 389 10.36 0.92 5.28
CA GLU A 389 9.94 -0.46 5.57
C GLU A 389 11.11 -1.44 5.72
N MET A 390 12.26 -1.13 5.10
CA MET A 390 13.48 -1.94 5.16
C MET A 390 14.05 -2.12 6.58
N ARG A 391 13.55 -1.34 7.55
CA ARG A 391 13.92 -1.45 8.97
C ARG A 391 13.08 -2.49 9.71
N LEU A 392 11.86 -2.78 9.25
CA LEU A 392 10.89 -3.64 9.92
C LEU A 392 11.37 -5.08 10.15
N PRO A 393 12.20 -5.72 9.29
CA PRO A 393 12.74 -7.05 9.58
C PRO A 393 13.50 -7.14 10.91
N ALA A 394 14.05 -6.02 11.40
CA ALA A 394 14.71 -5.98 12.71
C ALA A 394 13.74 -6.19 13.88
N LEU A 395 12.41 -6.10 13.69
CA LEU A 395 11.39 -6.36 14.72
C LEU A 395 11.25 -7.84 15.05
N ALA A 396 11.51 -8.75 14.12
CA ALA A 396 11.31 -10.18 14.33
C ALA A 396 12.17 -10.76 15.46
N PRO A 397 13.51 -10.57 15.46
CA PRO A 397 14.35 -11.07 16.55
C PRO A 397 14.05 -10.36 17.88
N THR A 398 13.72 -9.07 17.87
CA THR A 398 13.46 -8.29 19.10
C THR A 398 12.11 -8.63 19.73
N GLY A 399 11.10 -8.86 18.91
CA GLY A 399 9.79 -9.30 19.33
C GLY A 399 9.83 -10.71 19.96
N LEU A 400 10.59 -11.63 19.35
CA LEU A 400 10.77 -12.98 19.87
C LEU A 400 11.40 -12.99 21.28
N LEU A 401 12.40 -12.14 21.52
CA LEU A 401 13.02 -12.01 22.85
C LEU A 401 12.01 -11.56 23.91
N THR A 402 11.08 -10.68 23.56
CA THR A 402 9.99 -10.25 24.46
C THR A 402 9.07 -11.44 24.80
N VAL A 403 8.69 -12.22 23.79
CA VAL A 403 7.85 -13.41 23.97
C VAL A 403 8.53 -14.43 24.88
N ILE A 404 9.82 -14.69 24.68
CA ILE A 404 10.62 -15.57 25.53
C ILE A 404 10.61 -15.06 26.98
N GLY A 405 10.84 -13.76 27.18
CA GLY A 405 10.82 -13.15 28.51
C GLY A 405 9.47 -13.27 29.21
N LEU A 406 8.37 -13.07 28.48
CA LEU A 406 7.00 -13.22 29.01
C LEU A 406 6.70 -14.66 29.42
N VAL A 407 6.95 -15.63 28.53
CA VAL A 407 6.70 -17.04 28.79
C VAL A 407 7.54 -17.51 29.98
N MET A 408 8.83 -17.18 29.97
CA MET A 408 9.74 -17.60 31.03
C MET A 408 9.36 -17.00 32.38
N SER A 409 8.99 -15.71 32.44
CA SER A 409 8.54 -15.07 33.67
C SER A 409 7.22 -15.66 34.16
N GLY A 410 6.21 -15.75 33.30
CA GLY A 410 4.88 -16.23 33.68
C GLY A 410 4.87 -17.67 34.20
N VAL A 411 5.53 -18.59 33.49
CA VAL A 411 5.59 -20.02 33.86
C VAL A 411 6.40 -20.22 35.13
N SER A 412 7.57 -19.56 35.25
CA SER A 412 8.44 -19.74 36.42
C SER A 412 7.83 -19.19 37.71
N ILE A 413 7.12 -18.06 37.67
CA ILE A 413 6.43 -17.49 38.84
C ILE A 413 5.32 -18.43 39.31
N GLN A 414 4.50 -18.95 38.40
CA GLN A 414 3.39 -19.84 38.76
C GLN A 414 3.86 -21.18 39.34
N GLN A 415 4.96 -21.73 38.81
CA GLN A 415 5.55 -22.97 39.29
C GLN A 415 6.41 -22.77 40.56
N LYS A 416 6.52 -21.54 41.07
CA LYS A 416 7.42 -21.18 42.19
C LYS A 416 8.86 -21.65 41.95
N ALA A 417 9.31 -21.59 40.69
CA ALA A 417 10.67 -21.93 40.33
C ALA A 417 11.65 -20.93 40.99
N HIS A 418 12.93 -21.31 41.09
CA HIS A 418 13.95 -20.47 41.73
C HIS A 418 13.91 -19.02 41.18
N TRP A 419 13.92 -18.03 42.07
CA TRP A 419 13.71 -16.60 41.78
C TRP A 419 14.58 -16.04 40.65
N ILE A 420 15.72 -16.67 40.37
CA ILE A 420 16.63 -16.27 39.29
C ILE A 420 15.99 -16.41 37.90
N ILE A 421 15.11 -17.38 37.67
CA ILE A 421 14.49 -17.64 36.37
C ILE A 421 13.57 -16.48 35.95
N PRO A 422 12.61 -16.00 36.78
CA PRO A 422 11.81 -14.84 36.42
C PRO A 422 12.64 -13.55 36.31
N VAL A 423 13.73 -13.43 37.10
CA VAL A 423 14.67 -12.30 36.97
C VAL A 423 15.37 -12.31 35.60
N ILE A 424 15.83 -13.46 35.10
CA ILE A 424 16.37 -13.57 33.73
C ILE A 424 15.26 -13.25 32.71
N GLY A 425 14.02 -13.63 32.98
CA GLY A 425 12.85 -13.33 32.13
C GLY A 425 12.63 -11.83 31.97
N PHE A 426 12.78 -11.08 33.07
CA PHE A 426 12.76 -9.62 33.08
C PHE A 426 13.91 -9.01 32.26
N GLY A 427 15.08 -9.67 32.21
CA GLY A 427 16.17 -9.30 31.31
C GLY A 427 15.79 -9.40 29.83
N PHE A 428 15.20 -10.51 29.40
CA PHE A 428 14.72 -10.67 28.02
C PHE A 428 13.61 -9.67 27.65
N LEU A 429 12.67 -9.44 28.58
CA LEU A 429 11.66 -8.39 28.46
C LEU A 429 12.28 -7.00 28.29
N GLY A 430 13.29 -6.67 29.10
CA GLY A 430 14.02 -5.40 29.01
C GLY A 430 14.70 -5.20 27.65
N MET A 431 15.33 -6.26 27.14
CA MET A 431 15.97 -6.27 25.82
C MET A 431 14.96 -6.01 24.70
N GLY A 432 13.85 -6.74 24.70
CA GLY A 432 12.80 -6.63 23.70
C GLY A 432 12.05 -5.29 23.75
N THR A 433 11.90 -4.69 24.94
CA THR A 433 11.19 -3.41 25.12
C THR A 433 11.96 -2.26 24.45
N VAL A 434 13.27 -2.11 24.71
CA VAL A 434 14.07 -1.08 24.03
C VAL A 434 14.10 -1.34 22.54
N ALA A 435 14.30 -2.60 22.16
CA ALA A 435 14.62 -2.89 20.79
C ALA A 435 13.42 -2.78 19.84
N THR A 436 12.28 -3.33 20.23
CA THR A 436 11.05 -3.30 19.43
C THR A 436 10.44 -1.90 19.38
N CYS A 437 10.40 -1.19 20.50
CA CYS A 437 9.89 0.19 20.57
C CYS A 437 10.72 1.15 19.69
N SER A 438 12.05 1.04 19.75
CA SER A 438 12.95 1.86 18.94
C SER A 438 12.74 1.64 17.45
N VAL A 439 12.70 0.38 17.00
CA VAL A 439 12.54 0.06 15.57
C VAL A 439 11.17 0.53 15.05
N ALA A 440 10.08 0.27 15.80
CA ALA A 440 8.73 0.64 15.40
C ALA A 440 8.54 2.17 15.29
N ILE A 441 9.02 2.93 16.28
CA ILE A 441 8.95 4.39 16.25
C ILE A 441 9.83 4.98 15.15
N ASN A 442 11.05 4.44 14.97
CA ASN A 442 11.92 4.91 13.91
C ASN A 442 11.30 4.70 12.52
N TYR A 443 10.55 3.61 12.31
CA TYR A 443 9.77 3.42 11.09
C TYR A 443 8.73 4.53 10.89
N GLY A 444 7.90 4.82 11.90
CA GLY A 444 6.90 5.88 11.83
C GLY A 444 7.51 7.28 11.60
N VAL A 445 8.64 7.57 12.26
CA VAL A 445 9.40 8.82 12.10
C VAL A 445 10.04 8.91 10.72
N ASP A 446 10.59 7.82 10.19
CA ASP A 446 11.18 7.80 8.85
C ASP A 446 10.12 8.06 7.77
N CYS A 447 8.88 7.59 7.96
CA CYS A 447 7.76 7.89 7.07
C CYS A 447 7.37 9.38 7.08
N HIS A 448 7.54 10.07 8.22
CA HIS A 448 7.08 11.45 8.46
C HIS A 448 8.17 12.33 9.06
N LYS A 449 9.34 12.42 8.41
CA LYS A 449 10.57 13.01 8.98
C LYS A 449 10.42 14.44 9.50
N SER A 450 9.66 15.28 8.79
CA SER A 450 9.41 16.68 9.17
C SER A 450 8.43 16.81 10.36
N GLN A 451 7.80 15.71 10.76
CA GLN A 451 6.75 15.64 11.78
C GLN A 451 7.07 14.60 12.87
N ALA A 452 8.37 14.34 13.12
CA ALA A 452 8.82 13.32 14.07
C ALA A 452 8.24 13.49 15.48
N GLY A 453 8.08 14.74 15.93
CA GLY A 453 7.50 15.07 17.23
C GLY A 453 6.01 14.75 17.33
N GLU A 454 5.30 14.99 16.24
CA GLU A 454 3.88 14.71 16.11
C GLU A 454 3.59 13.21 16.02
N VAL A 455 4.45 12.44 15.33
CA VAL A 455 4.40 10.97 15.35
C VAL A 455 4.50 10.46 16.79
N MET A 456 5.48 10.96 17.56
CA MET A 456 5.62 10.56 18.96
C MET A 456 4.49 11.06 19.84
N LEU A 457 3.95 12.26 19.60
CA LEU A 457 2.77 12.74 20.33
C LEU A 457 1.62 11.74 20.23
N ILE A 458 1.31 11.26 19.02
CA ILE A 458 0.23 10.29 18.81
C ILE A 458 0.56 8.97 19.51
N ALA A 459 1.78 8.46 19.33
CA ALA A 459 2.23 7.23 19.95
C ALA A 459 2.14 7.29 21.49
N THR A 460 2.55 8.40 22.08
CA THR A 460 2.56 8.67 23.52
C THR A 460 1.15 8.83 24.09
N ILE A 461 0.22 9.49 23.39
CA ILE A 461 -1.19 9.59 23.84
C ILE A 461 -1.83 8.20 23.88
N ILE A 462 -1.65 7.41 22.82
CA ILE A 462 -2.19 6.04 22.74
C ILE A 462 -1.57 5.17 23.85
N LYS A 463 -0.23 5.19 23.98
CA LYS A 463 0.51 4.42 24.98
C LYS A 463 0.05 4.72 26.39
N ASN A 464 -0.04 6.00 26.76
CA ASN A 464 -0.38 6.42 28.12
C ASN A 464 -1.86 6.21 28.44
N THR A 465 -2.77 6.39 27.48
CA THR A 465 -4.20 6.10 27.68
C THR A 465 -4.42 4.62 27.95
N LEU A 466 -3.78 3.75 27.17
CA LEU A 466 -3.90 2.30 27.37
C LEU A 466 -3.16 1.84 28.63
N SER A 467 -1.99 2.42 28.93
CA SER A 467 -1.24 2.15 30.16
C SER A 467 -2.02 2.52 31.42
N PHE A 468 -2.73 3.65 31.41
CA PHE A 468 -3.64 4.04 32.49
C PHE A 468 -4.76 3.00 32.68
N GLY A 469 -5.37 2.54 31.59
CA GLY A 469 -6.39 1.48 31.63
C GLY A 469 -5.85 0.16 32.18
N PHE A 470 -4.68 -0.30 31.70
CA PHE A 470 -4.04 -1.52 32.18
C PHE A 470 -3.69 -1.45 33.66
N ALA A 471 -3.10 -0.34 34.12
CA ALA A 471 -2.76 -0.16 35.53
C ALA A 471 -3.97 -0.29 36.47
N TYR A 472 -5.19 -0.01 35.99
CA TYR A 472 -6.42 -0.13 36.78
C TYR A 472 -6.84 -1.59 37.04
N PHE A 473 -6.73 -2.47 36.03
CA PHE A 473 -7.20 -3.86 36.16
C PHE A 473 -6.09 -4.89 36.33
N CYS A 474 -4.82 -4.51 36.17
CA CYS A 474 -3.72 -5.47 36.11
C CYS A 474 -3.59 -6.34 37.37
N ASN A 475 -3.69 -5.72 38.56
CA ASN A 475 -3.59 -6.44 39.83
C ASN A 475 -4.76 -7.43 40.02
N ASP A 476 -5.98 -7.00 39.68
CA ASP A 476 -7.19 -7.85 39.73
C ASP A 476 -7.10 -8.98 38.69
N TRP A 477 -6.53 -8.71 37.52
CA TRP A 477 -6.31 -9.71 36.48
C TRP A 477 -5.35 -10.81 36.94
N PHE A 478 -4.22 -10.44 37.53
CA PHE A 478 -3.28 -11.41 38.10
C PHE A 478 -3.89 -12.20 39.26
N ALA A 479 -4.67 -11.55 40.12
CA ALA A 479 -5.35 -12.22 41.22
C ALA A 479 -6.39 -13.26 40.74
N ARG A 480 -7.11 -12.99 39.65
CA ARG A 480 -8.14 -13.89 39.11
C ARG A 480 -7.60 -15.03 38.25
N GLN A 481 -6.63 -14.74 37.39
CA GLN A 481 -6.20 -15.67 36.32
C GLN A 481 -4.82 -16.30 36.57
N GLY A 482 -4.08 -15.79 37.56
CA GLY A 482 -2.70 -16.18 37.83
C GLY A 482 -1.70 -15.55 36.86
N PHE A 483 -0.42 -15.58 37.24
CA PHE A 483 0.67 -14.96 36.47
C PHE A 483 0.92 -15.71 35.16
N GLN A 484 0.88 -17.05 35.15
CA GLN A 484 1.13 -17.83 33.94
C GLN A 484 0.15 -17.50 32.82
N THR A 485 -1.15 -17.61 33.08
CA THR A 485 -2.19 -17.34 32.07
C THR A 485 -2.08 -15.92 31.53
N SER A 486 -1.89 -14.95 32.43
CA SER A 486 -1.80 -13.54 32.06
C SER A 486 -0.60 -13.27 31.16
N PHE A 487 0.59 -13.74 31.53
CA PHE A 487 1.81 -13.55 30.73
C PHE A 487 1.79 -14.33 29.41
N LEU A 488 1.13 -15.49 29.34
CA LEU A 488 0.94 -16.24 28.10
C LEU A 488 -0.04 -15.55 27.14
N ILE A 489 -1.10 -14.93 27.64
CA ILE A 489 -2.01 -14.10 26.82
C ILE A 489 -1.24 -12.93 26.22
N LEU A 490 -0.40 -12.25 27.03
CA LEU A 490 0.46 -11.18 26.55
C LEU A 490 1.44 -11.69 25.46
N ALA A 491 2.05 -12.86 25.67
CA ALA A 491 2.95 -13.48 24.69
C ALA A 491 2.23 -13.83 23.38
N GLY A 492 1.03 -14.38 23.45
CA GLY A 492 0.21 -14.70 22.27
C GLY A 492 -0.20 -13.45 21.49
N ALA A 493 -0.61 -12.39 22.19
CA ALA A 493 -0.92 -11.10 21.55
C ALA A 493 0.32 -10.44 20.93
N ALA A 494 1.52 -10.62 21.52
CA ALA A 494 2.78 -10.17 20.91
C ALA A 494 3.08 -10.88 19.59
N ILE A 495 2.90 -12.20 19.56
CA ILE A 495 3.05 -12.99 18.33
C ILE A 495 2.03 -12.52 17.27
N PHE A 496 0.77 -12.35 17.65
CA PHE A 496 -0.28 -11.85 16.76
C PHE A 496 0.10 -10.49 16.13
N LEU A 497 0.57 -9.54 16.94
CA LEU A 497 0.96 -8.22 16.47
C LEU A 497 2.18 -8.25 15.54
N LEU A 498 3.15 -9.12 15.82
CA LEU A 498 4.35 -9.29 14.98
C LEU A 498 4.05 -9.99 13.65
N THR A 499 2.98 -10.79 13.55
CA THR A 499 2.72 -11.67 12.40
C THR A 499 1.52 -11.25 11.55
N PHE A 500 0.49 -10.63 12.14
CA PHE A 500 -0.79 -10.35 11.46
C PHE A 500 -1.10 -8.86 11.31
N VAL A 501 -0.32 -7.96 11.92
CA VAL A 501 -0.53 -6.50 11.85
C VAL A 501 0.48 -5.83 10.92
N THR A 502 1.06 -6.55 9.96
CA THR A 502 1.78 -5.93 8.85
C THR A 502 0.79 -5.31 7.86
N ILE A 503 1.15 -4.17 7.26
CA ILE A 503 0.45 -3.64 6.08
C ILE A 503 1.33 -3.99 4.87
N PRO A 504 1.15 -5.15 4.20
CA PRO A 504 1.71 -5.32 2.88
C PRO A 504 0.71 -4.76 1.86
N MET A 505 1.06 -3.65 1.20
CA MET A 505 0.46 -3.31 -0.11
C MET A 505 0.95 -4.24 -1.22
N TYR A 506 2.08 -4.92 -0.98
CA TYR A 506 2.64 -5.93 -1.87
C TYR A 506 2.97 -7.18 -1.05
N VAL A 507 2.39 -8.30 -1.44
CA VAL A 507 2.68 -9.61 -0.82
C VAL A 507 3.63 -10.32 -1.76
N GLU A 508 4.83 -10.65 -1.28
CA GLU A 508 5.71 -11.56 -2.00
C GLU A 508 5.03 -12.93 -2.12
N SER A 509 5.04 -13.50 -3.32
CA SER A 509 4.60 -14.89 -3.50
C SER A 509 5.46 -15.84 -2.67
N SER A 510 4.80 -16.81 -2.04
CA SER A 510 5.46 -17.94 -1.38
C SER A 510 6.15 -18.90 -2.35
N SER A 511 5.87 -18.81 -3.66
CA SER A 511 6.58 -19.55 -4.70
C SER A 511 7.93 -18.88 -5.03
N PRO A 512 9.01 -19.65 -5.23
CA PRO A 512 10.26 -19.12 -5.79
C PRO A 512 10.17 -18.86 -7.30
N GLU A 513 9.15 -19.37 -7.99
CA GLU A 513 8.99 -19.20 -9.42
C GLU A 513 8.60 -17.76 -9.78
N ARG A 514 9.09 -17.31 -10.93
CA ARG A 514 8.89 -15.96 -11.47
C ARG A 514 8.54 -16.00 -12.94
N LEU A 515 7.68 -15.10 -13.38
CA LEU A 515 7.39 -14.88 -14.79
C LEU A 515 8.42 -13.93 -15.39
N THR A 516 8.86 -14.28 -16.59
CA THR A 516 9.68 -13.40 -17.43
C THR A 516 8.79 -12.72 -18.47
N VAL A 517 8.81 -11.40 -18.46
CA VAL A 517 8.14 -10.55 -19.47
C VAL A 517 9.19 -10.09 -20.47
N ARG A 518 8.92 -10.33 -21.76
CA ARG A 518 9.80 -9.96 -22.87
C ARG A 518 9.10 -8.96 -23.75
N ASN A 519 9.87 -8.02 -24.30
CA ASN A 519 9.37 -7.07 -25.26
C ASN A 519 9.21 -7.76 -26.64
N PRO A 520 8.00 -7.84 -27.21
CA PRO A 520 7.79 -8.49 -28.50
C PRO A 520 8.32 -7.68 -29.69
N TYR A 521 8.74 -6.44 -29.49
CA TYR A 521 9.38 -5.62 -30.53
C TYR A 521 10.81 -6.11 -30.84
N ASP A 522 11.60 -6.44 -29.83
CA ASP A 522 13.04 -6.68 -29.97
C ASP A 522 13.57 -7.93 -29.23
N ASP A 523 12.68 -8.71 -28.59
CA ASP A 523 12.95 -9.89 -27.74
C ASP A 523 13.70 -9.61 -26.42
N SER A 524 13.92 -8.34 -26.07
CA SER A 524 14.60 -7.96 -24.82
C SER A 524 13.81 -8.39 -23.59
N VAL A 525 14.50 -8.70 -22.49
CA VAL A 525 13.86 -9.00 -21.20
C VAL A 525 13.53 -7.69 -20.51
N ILE A 526 12.24 -7.45 -20.24
CA ILE A 526 11.78 -6.28 -19.48
C ILE A 526 12.01 -6.55 -17.99
N THR A 527 11.56 -7.71 -17.52
CA THR A 527 11.79 -8.19 -16.16
C THR A 527 11.67 -9.71 -16.13
N SER A 528 12.43 -10.34 -15.24
CA SER A 528 12.38 -11.79 -14.96
C SER A 528 11.83 -12.10 -13.56
N ASP A 529 11.28 -11.10 -12.86
CA ASP A 529 10.97 -11.18 -11.43
C ASP A 529 9.51 -10.83 -11.13
N VAL A 530 8.59 -11.17 -12.03
CA VAL A 530 7.15 -11.03 -11.74
C VAL A 530 6.70 -12.23 -10.92
N HIS A 531 6.20 -11.99 -9.71
CA HIS A 531 5.72 -13.04 -8.82
C HIS A 531 4.51 -13.80 -9.40
N ILE A 532 4.42 -15.10 -9.11
CA ILE A 532 3.28 -15.96 -9.48
C ILE A 532 2.45 -16.24 -8.24
N ALA A 533 1.17 -15.87 -8.25
CA ALA A 533 0.24 -16.17 -7.18
C ALA A 533 -0.16 -17.65 -7.21
N GLY A 534 0.25 -18.38 -6.17
CA GLY A 534 -0.16 -19.76 -5.94
C GLY A 534 -1.44 -19.85 -5.11
N GLU A 535 -1.80 -21.05 -4.67
CA GLU A 535 -3.03 -21.30 -3.92
C GLU A 535 -3.11 -20.43 -2.64
N LYS A 536 -1.99 -20.26 -1.95
CA LYS A 536 -1.92 -19.44 -0.73
C LYS A 536 -2.27 -17.98 -0.99
N GLU A 537 -1.68 -17.39 -2.03
CA GLU A 537 -1.93 -15.99 -2.40
C GLU A 537 -3.35 -15.80 -2.94
N ILE A 538 -3.88 -16.76 -3.70
CA ILE A 538 -5.29 -16.74 -4.13
C ILE A 538 -6.23 -16.79 -2.92
N ASN A 539 -6.00 -17.69 -1.97
CA ASN A 539 -6.79 -17.78 -0.75
C ASN A 539 -6.72 -16.48 0.07
N ALA A 540 -5.55 -15.86 0.16
CA ALA A 540 -5.36 -14.58 0.84
C ALA A 540 -6.11 -13.44 0.13
N ALA A 541 -6.00 -13.34 -1.20
CA ALA A 541 -6.71 -12.34 -2.00
C ALA A 541 -8.23 -12.47 -1.86
N VAL A 542 -8.76 -13.69 -1.94
CA VAL A 542 -10.20 -13.95 -1.76
C VAL A 542 -10.66 -13.69 -0.33
N THR A 543 -9.84 -14.03 0.67
CA THR A 543 -10.16 -13.74 2.09
C THR A 543 -10.22 -12.24 2.34
N ALA A 544 -9.26 -11.47 1.82
CA ALA A 544 -9.26 -10.02 1.93
C ALA A 544 -10.48 -9.39 1.21
N ALA A 545 -10.84 -9.89 0.02
CA ALA A 545 -12.05 -9.47 -0.67
C ALA A 545 -13.31 -9.76 0.16
N ARG A 546 -13.42 -10.97 0.72
CA ARG A 546 -14.52 -11.35 1.60
C ARG A 546 -14.59 -10.47 2.85
N ASN A 547 -13.45 -10.14 3.46
CA ASN A 547 -13.41 -9.26 4.62
C ASN A 547 -13.89 -7.84 4.28
N ALA A 548 -13.61 -7.35 3.08
CA ALA A 548 -14.12 -6.06 2.62
C ALA A 548 -15.66 -6.04 2.51
N LEU A 549 -16.30 -7.15 2.12
CA LEU A 549 -17.77 -7.30 2.15
C LEU A 549 -18.36 -7.27 3.56
N SER A 550 -17.60 -7.68 4.58
CA SER A 550 -18.01 -7.55 5.98
C SER A 550 -17.57 -6.22 6.61
N GLY A 551 -16.80 -5.42 5.86
CA GLY A 551 -16.18 -4.18 6.32
C GLY A 551 -16.93 -2.92 5.88
N PRO A 552 -16.25 -1.77 5.78
CA PRO A 552 -16.87 -0.50 5.41
C PRO A 552 -17.57 -0.52 4.04
N TRP A 553 -17.07 -1.30 3.08
CA TRP A 553 -17.57 -1.33 1.70
C TRP A 553 -19.04 -1.76 1.61
N SER A 554 -19.49 -2.70 2.43
CA SER A 554 -20.92 -3.11 2.43
C SER A 554 -21.88 -2.07 2.96
N LYS A 555 -21.36 -1.03 3.62
CA LYS A 555 -22.14 0.10 4.12
C LYS A 555 -22.11 1.30 3.17
N PHE A 556 -21.30 1.25 2.10
CA PHE A 556 -21.23 2.36 1.16
C PHE A 556 -22.54 2.49 0.38
N MET A 557 -23.10 3.68 0.39
CA MET A 557 -24.19 4.05 -0.52
C MET A 557 -23.69 4.06 -1.97
N GLY A 558 -24.60 3.95 -2.94
CA GLY A 558 -24.28 4.04 -4.36
C GLY A 558 -23.44 5.28 -4.71
N ALA A 559 -23.80 6.44 -4.15
CA ALA A 559 -23.07 7.68 -4.34
C ALA A 559 -21.60 7.62 -3.86
N GLN A 560 -21.32 6.96 -2.73
CA GLN A 560 -19.96 6.80 -2.20
C GLN A 560 -19.12 5.87 -3.09
N ARG A 561 -19.74 4.79 -3.61
CA ARG A 561 -19.07 3.92 -4.59
C ARG A 561 -18.77 4.68 -5.89
N SER A 562 -19.73 5.48 -6.36
CA SER A 562 -19.56 6.36 -7.52
C SER A 562 -18.40 7.34 -7.34
N GLU A 563 -18.29 7.99 -6.17
CA GLU A 563 -17.20 8.94 -5.89
C GLU A 563 -15.82 8.28 -6.00
N CYS A 564 -15.64 7.08 -5.41
CA CYS A 564 -14.40 6.32 -5.56
C CYS A 564 -14.10 5.98 -7.02
N MET A 565 -15.11 5.55 -7.79
CA MET A 565 -14.94 5.20 -9.20
C MET A 565 -14.59 6.40 -10.08
N LEU A 566 -15.19 7.57 -9.83
CA LEU A 566 -14.85 8.81 -10.54
C LEU A 566 -13.44 9.27 -10.20
N LYS A 567 -13.05 9.24 -8.92
CA LYS A 567 -11.69 9.58 -8.50
C LYS A 567 -10.65 8.64 -9.10
N PHE A 568 -10.95 7.34 -9.20
CA PHE A 568 -10.08 6.39 -9.90
C PHE A 568 -9.92 6.75 -11.38
N ALA A 569 -11.02 7.09 -12.06
CA ALA A 569 -10.97 7.52 -13.45
C ALA A 569 -10.06 8.75 -13.64
N ASP A 570 -10.14 9.73 -12.73
CA ASP A 570 -9.29 10.93 -12.76
C ASP A 570 -7.80 10.60 -12.51
N LEU A 571 -7.51 9.61 -11.66
CA LEU A 571 -6.13 9.17 -11.39
C LEU A 571 -5.53 8.43 -12.59
N VAL A 572 -6.31 7.57 -13.24
CA VAL A 572 -5.88 6.89 -14.47
C VAL A 572 -5.64 7.91 -15.58
N GLU A 573 -6.50 8.92 -15.72
CA GLU A 573 -6.34 10.00 -16.70
C GLU A 573 -5.03 10.76 -16.50
N LYS A 574 -4.67 11.09 -15.25
CA LYS A 574 -3.42 11.79 -14.92
C LYS A 574 -2.16 10.97 -15.16
N ASN A 575 -2.24 9.65 -15.11
CA ASN A 575 -1.09 8.74 -15.18
C ASN A 575 -1.09 7.88 -16.46
N MET A 576 -1.80 8.33 -17.51
CA MET A 576 -2.00 7.49 -18.70
C MET A 576 -0.70 7.19 -19.46
N ASP A 577 0.28 8.09 -19.45
CA ASP A 577 1.56 7.89 -20.14
C ASP A 577 2.37 6.74 -19.53
N GLU A 578 2.44 6.66 -18.19
CA GLU A 578 3.10 5.55 -17.47
C GLU A 578 2.43 4.22 -17.80
N LEU A 579 1.11 4.16 -17.69
CA LEU A 579 0.32 2.96 -17.95
C LEU A 579 0.45 2.52 -19.41
N ALA A 580 0.37 3.45 -20.35
CA ALA A 580 0.51 3.18 -21.78
C ALA A 580 1.90 2.64 -22.10
N ARG A 581 2.97 3.23 -21.55
CA ARG A 581 4.33 2.75 -21.74
C ARG A 581 4.50 1.32 -21.25
N LEU A 582 4.03 1.00 -20.04
CA LEU A 582 4.15 -0.35 -19.46
C LEU A 582 3.42 -1.42 -20.28
N GLU A 583 2.24 -1.08 -20.81
CA GLU A 583 1.48 -1.99 -21.68
C GLU A 583 2.14 -2.11 -23.07
N THR A 584 2.61 -1.00 -23.67
CA THR A 584 3.31 -1.01 -24.95
C THR A 584 4.56 -1.88 -24.93
N ILE A 585 5.42 -1.74 -23.91
CA ILE A 585 6.63 -2.56 -23.85
C ILE A 585 6.28 -4.04 -23.65
N SER A 586 5.23 -4.35 -22.89
CA SER A 586 4.87 -5.74 -22.58
C SER A 586 4.13 -6.45 -23.73
N MET A 587 3.19 -5.76 -24.39
CA MET A 587 2.31 -6.34 -25.42
C MET A 587 2.80 -6.02 -26.84
N GLY A 588 3.51 -4.91 -27.05
CA GLY A 588 3.86 -4.40 -28.37
C GLY A 588 2.78 -3.55 -29.03
N LYS A 589 1.69 -3.22 -28.32
CA LYS A 589 0.62 -2.35 -28.84
C LYS A 589 1.17 -0.93 -29.03
N PRO A 590 0.96 -0.28 -30.20
CA PRO A 590 1.41 1.09 -30.39
C PRO A 590 0.86 2.04 -29.31
N ILE A 591 1.73 2.87 -28.74
CA ILE A 591 1.40 3.74 -27.61
C ILE A 591 0.28 4.74 -27.96
N SER A 592 0.25 5.19 -29.23
CA SER A 592 -0.78 6.08 -29.76
C SER A 592 -2.18 5.48 -29.64
N MET A 593 -2.32 4.16 -29.78
CA MET A 593 -3.59 3.45 -29.65
C MET A 593 -4.02 3.35 -28.18
N LEU A 594 -3.08 3.11 -27.26
CA LEU A 594 -3.38 3.05 -25.84
C LEU A 594 -3.84 4.40 -25.29
N LEU A 595 -3.14 5.47 -25.68
CA LEU A 595 -3.46 6.84 -25.28
C LEU A 595 -4.73 7.36 -25.95
N GLY A 596 -4.97 7.00 -27.22
CA GLY A 596 -6.10 7.48 -28.00
C GLY A 596 -7.40 6.68 -27.80
N PHE A 597 -7.31 5.42 -27.35
CA PHE A 597 -8.48 4.54 -27.26
C PHE A 597 -8.55 3.72 -25.96
N ASP A 598 -7.58 2.85 -25.66
CA ASP A 598 -7.76 1.85 -24.59
C ASP A 598 -7.95 2.47 -23.20
N ILE A 599 -7.08 3.40 -22.81
CA ILE A 599 -7.14 4.08 -21.52
C ILE A 599 -8.35 5.02 -21.45
N PRO A 600 -8.62 5.88 -22.46
CA PRO A 600 -9.86 6.66 -22.52
C PRO A 600 -11.14 5.81 -22.43
N HIS A 601 -11.14 4.62 -23.03
CA HIS A 601 -12.28 3.70 -22.96
C HIS A 601 -12.46 3.16 -21.54
N MET A 602 -11.39 2.79 -20.85
CA MET A 602 -11.44 2.40 -19.43
C MET A 602 -11.99 3.53 -18.56
N ILE A 603 -11.49 4.76 -18.74
CA ILE A 603 -11.97 5.95 -18.03
C ILE A 603 -13.47 6.16 -18.27
N GLY A 604 -13.90 6.11 -19.53
CA GLY A 604 -15.31 6.24 -19.90
C GLY A 604 -16.19 5.13 -19.30
N CYS A 605 -15.71 3.89 -19.27
CA CYS A 605 -16.41 2.75 -18.66
C CYS A 605 -16.59 2.94 -17.15
N TYR A 606 -15.55 3.40 -16.45
CA TYR A 606 -15.65 3.74 -15.02
C TYR A 606 -16.62 4.89 -14.76
N LYS A 607 -16.57 5.96 -15.55
CA LYS A 607 -17.51 7.10 -15.44
C LYS A 607 -18.96 6.65 -15.72
N TYR A 608 -19.16 5.80 -16.71
CA TYR A 608 -20.47 5.22 -17.04
C TYR A 608 -21.04 4.39 -15.87
N TYR A 609 -20.26 3.47 -15.31
CA TYR A 609 -20.73 2.61 -14.21
C TYR A 609 -20.78 3.31 -12.85
N ALA A 610 -19.97 4.34 -12.61
CA ALA A 610 -20.17 5.24 -11.48
C ALA A 610 -21.58 5.84 -11.51
N GLY A 611 -22.04 6.25 -12.70
CA GLY A 611 -23.41 6.72 -12.92
C GLY A 611 -24.50 5.68 -12.63
N TRP A 612 -24.19 4.38 -12.62
CA TRP A 612 -25.12 3.31 -12.27
C TRP A 612 -25.16 2.96 -10.79
N ALA A 613 -24.13 3.32 -10.01
CA ALA A 613 -23.95 2.81 -8.66
C ALA A 613 -25.12 3.12 -7.70
N ASP A 614 -25.87 4.19 -7.94
CA ASP A 614 -27.07 4.62 -7.21
C ASP A 614 -28.37 4.52 -8.02
N LYS A 615 -28.32 3.94 -9.22
CA LYS A 615 -29.47 3.81 -10.16
C LYS A 615 -29.77 2.35 -10.49
N ILE A 616 -29.48 1.44 -9.56
CA ILE A 616 -29.89 0.04 -9.67
C ILE A 616 -31.30 -0.04 -9.11
N GLU A 617 -32.28 -0.07 -10.00
CA GLU A 617 -33.69 -0.20 -9.68
C GLU A 617 -34.08 -1.65 -9.36
N GLY A 618 -35.18 -1.82 -8.62
CA GLY A 618 -35.90 -3.09 -8.48
C GLY A 618 -37.31 -2.96 -9.06
N ASP A 619 -38.10 -4.02 -8.94
CA ASP A 619 -39.51 -4.02 -9.37
C ASP A 619 -40.45 -4.05 -8.17
N ALA A 620 -41.63 -3.44 -8.31
CA ALA A 620 -42.73 -3.55 -7.36
C ALA A 620 -43.97 -4.07 -8.08
N PHE A 621 -44.68 -5.00 -7.47
CA PHE A 621 -45.92 -5.55 -7.98
C PHE A 621 -47.03 -5.35 -6.95
N ASP A 622 -48.20 -4.93 -7.44
CA ASP A 622 -49.38 -4.66 -6.63
C ASP A 622 -49.91 -5.93 -5.93
N ALA A 623 -50.62 -5.71 -4.83
CA ALA A 623 -51.16 -6.77 -3.97
C ALA A 623 -52.54 -7.26 -4.43
N ASP A 624 -52.72 -7.46 -5.75
CA ASP A 624 -54.01 -7.89 -6.33
C ASP A 624 -54.47 -9.27 -5.82
N ASP A 625 -53.53 -10.10 -5.36
CA ASP A 625 -53.77 -11.40 -4.71
C ASP A 625 -53.65 -11.34 -3.16
N GLY A 626 -53.62 -10.15 -2.58
CA GLY A 626 -53.42 -9.93 -1.14
C GLY A 626 -51.95 -10.01 -0.67
N VAL A 627 -51.00 -10.15 -1.59
CA VAL A 627 -49.56 -10.20 -1.28
C VAL A 627 -48.82 -9.13 -2.08
N TYR A 628 -48.25 -8.14 -1.38
CA TYR A 628 -47.39 -7.15 -2.01
C TYR A 628 -46.01 -7.74 -2.30
N LYS A 629 -45.46 -7.53 -3.51
CA LYS A 629 -44.19 -8.16 -3.91
C LYS A 629 -43.17 -7.11 -4.34
N ILE A 630 -41.94 -7.26 -3.84
CA ILE A 630 -40.81 -6.41 -4.24
C ILE A 630 -39.69 -7.32 -4.77
N VAL A 631 -39.12 -6.95 -5.91
CA VAL A 631 -37.90 -7.56 -6.46
C VAL A 631 -36.73 -6.61 -6.23
N GLN A 632 -35.66 -7.13 -5.62
CA GLN A 632 -34.44 -6.39 -5.34
C GLN A 632 -33.24 -7.03 -6.03
N HIS A 633 -32.28 -6.22 -6.46
CA HIS A 633 -30.99 -6.69 -6.97
C HIS A 633 -29.90 -6.49 -5.92
N GLU A 634 -29.29 -7.60 -5.51
CA GLU A 634 -28.19 -7.61 -4.54
C GLU A 634 -26.87 -7.95 -5.23
N PRO A 635 -25.72 -7.47 -4.72
CA PRO A 635 -24.42 -7.94 -5.19
C PRO A 635 -24.26 -9.46 -5.00
N LEU A 636 -23.53 -10.09 -5.91
CA LEU A 636 -23.16 -11.51 -5.81
C LEU A 636 -22.21 -11.78 -4.64
N GLY A 637 -21.27 -10.87 -4.38
CA GLY A 637 -20.23 -10.99 -3.36
C GLY A 637 -18.83 -10.92 -3.96
N VAL A 638 -18.00 -11.95 -3.73
CA VAL A 638 -16.64 -11.99 -4.29
C VAL A 638 -16.69 -12.42 -5.75
N CYS A 639 -16.28 -11.52 -6.64
CA CYS A 639 -16.18 -11.78 -8.07
C CYS A 639 -14.71 -11.89 -8.48
N ALA A 640 -14.44 -12.64 -9.54
CA ALA A 640 -13.11 -12.71 -10.13
C ALA A 640 -13.13 -12.53 -11.64
N GLY A 641 -12.02 -12.06 -12.18
CA GLY A 641 -11.84 -11.80 -13.59
C GLY A 641 -10.50 -12.30 -14.09
N VAL A 642 -10.49 -12.94 -15.26
CA VAL A 642 -9.26 -13.27 -15.99
C VAL A 642 -9.33 -12.60 -17.36
N ALA A 643 -8.28 -11.84 -17.70
CA ALA A 643 -8.19 -11.12 -18.96
C ALA A 643 -7.13 -11.71 -19.90
N SER A 644 -7.40 -11.64 -21.20
CA SER A 644 -6.39 -11.81 -22.24
C SER A 644 -5.51 -10.57 -22.36
N TRP A 645 -4.39 -10.72 -23.07
CA TRP A 645 -3.31 -9.74 -23.19
C TRP A 645 -3.55 -8.65 -24.25
N ASN A 646 -4.54 -8.80 -25.13
CA ASN A 646 -4.65 -7.96 -26.32
C ASN A 646 -5.31 -6.58 -26.09
N ALA A 647 -6.03 -6.41 -24.98
CA ALA A 647 -6.70 -5.16 -24.60
C ALA A 647 -6.93 -5.10 -23.07
N THR A 648 -5.86 -5.22 -22.29
CA THR A 648 -5.93 -5.45 -20.84
C THR A 648 -6.72 -4.37 -20.08
N PHE A 649 -6.57 -3.08 -20.44
CA PHE A 649 -7.32 -1.99 -19.83
C PHE A 649 -8.84 -2.10 -20.07
N LEU A 650 -9.26 -2.48 -21.28
CA LEU A 650 -10.68 -2.69 -21.59
C LEU A 650 -11.23 -3.79 -20.69
N TYR A 651 -10.58 -4.96 -20.67
CA TYR A 651 -11.09 -6.12 -19.92
C TYR A 651 -11.08 -5.91 -18.41
N ALA A 652 -10.11 -5.16 -17.87
CA ALA A 652 -10.14 -4.75 -16.48
C ALA A 652 -11.37 -3.86 -16.21
N ALA A 653 -11.62 -2.85 -17.05
CA ALA A 653 -12.75 -1.95 -16.88
C ALA A 653 -14.10 -2.66 -17.04
N TRP A 654 -14.25 -3.49 -18.08
CA TRP A 654 -15.50 -4.22 -18.39
C TRP A 654 -15.91 -5.20 -17.28
N LYS A 655 -14.94 -5.66 -16.48
CA LYS A 655 -15.20 -6.58 -15.37
C LYS A 655 -15.33 -5.87 -14.03
N ILE A 656 -14.35 -5.03 -13.69
CA ILE A 656 -14.25 -4.43 -12.35
C ILE A 656 -15.29 -3.32 -12.17
N ALA A 657 -15.44 -2.41 -13.15
CA ALA A 657 -16.33 -1.27 -13.01
C ALA A 657 -17.81 -1.64 -12.75
N PRO A 658 -18.47 -2.54 -13.53
CA PRO A 658 -19.83 -2.96 -13.22
C PRO A 658 -19.93 -3.73 -11.89
N ALA A 659 -18.91 -4.53 -11.55
CA ALA A 659 -18.89 -5.24 -10.27
C ALA A 659 -18.90 -4.28 -9.08
N LEU A 660 -18.06 -3.23 -9.13
CA LEU A 660 -17.97 -2.21 -8.08
C LEU A 660 -19.25 -1.36 -8.00
N ALA A 661 -19.82 -0.96 -9.14
CA ALA A 661 -21.10 -0.25 -9.18
C ALA A 661 -22.21 -1.05 -8.47
N ALA A 662 -22.27 -2.36 -8.75
CA ALA A 662 -23.18 -3.30 -8.11
C ALA A 662 -22.89 -3.54 -6.60
N GLY A 663 -21.75 -3.09 -6.07
CA GLY A 663 -21.37 -3.29 -4.66
C GLY A 663 -20.62 -4.61 -4.38
N ASN A 664 -20.10 -5.27 -5.41
CA ASN A 664 -19.25 -6.45 -5.25
C ASN A 664 -17.82 -6.06 -4.87
N VAL A 665 -17.02 -7.07 -4.55
CA VAL A 665 -15.56 -6.99 -4.41
C VAL A 665 -14.92 -7.87 -5.49
N PHE A 666 -13.68 -7.57 -5.88
CA PHE A 666 -13.12 -8.13 -7.11
C PHE A 666 -11.68 -8.64 -6.95
N VAL A 667 -11.39 -9.80 -7.53
CA VAL A 667 -10.01 -10.33 -7.71
C VAL A 667 -9.71 -10.45 -9.20
N PHE A 668 -8.73 -9.70 -9.70
CA PHE A 668 -8.41 -9.62 -11.12
C PHE A 668 -7.04 -10.23 -11.43
N LYS A 669 -7.01 -11.13 -12.42
CA LYS A 669 -5.79 -11.70 -13.00
C LYS A 669 -5.59 -11.16 -14.43
N ALA A 670 -4.58 -10.32 -14.59
CA ALA A 670 -4.10 -9.94 -15.92
C ALA A 670 -3.40 -11.12 -16.62
N SER A 671 -3.18 -11.02 -17.92
CA SER A 671 -2.39 -12.03 -18.63
C SER A 671 -0.92 -11.97 -18.20
N GLU A 672 -0.31 -13.13 -18.05
CA GLU A 672 1.13 -13.31 -17.82
C GLU A 672 2.01 -12.65 -18.90
N LYS A 673 1.47 -12.38 -20.09
CA LYS A 673 2.20 -11.69 -21.17
C LYS A 673 2.32 -10.18 -20.94
N ALA A 674 1.33 -9.56 -20.30
CA ALA A 674 1.30 -8.12 -20.05
C ALA A 674 0.75 -7.78 -18.64
N PRO A 675 1.45 -8.17 -17.56
CA PRO A 675 0.95 -7.96 -16.19
C PRO A 675 1.26 -6.56 -15.64
N LEU A 676 2.25 -5.86 -16.18
CA LEU A 676 2.90 -4.73 -15.52
C LEU A 676 1.98 -3.52 -15.34
N ALA A 677 1.24 -3.13 -16.37
CA ALA A 677 0.35 -1.97 -16.30
C ALA A 677 -0.78 -2.16 -15.27
N MET A 678 -1.32 -3.38 -15.17
CA MET A 678 -2.36 -3.71 -14.18
C MET A 678 -1.83 -3.69 -12.75
N LEU A 679 -0.61 -4.19 -12.53
CA LEU A 679 0.04 -4.13 -11.22
C LEU A 679 0.35 -2.69 -10.80
N ALA A 680 0.81 -1.85 -11.74
CA ALA A 680 1.04 -0.43 -11.49
C ALA A 680 -0.26 0.32 -11.12
N MET A 681 -1.35 0.01 -11.83
CA MET A 681 -2.68 0.61 -11.61
C MET A 681 -3.29 0.27 -10.24
N ALA A 682 -2.85 -0.80 -9.57
CA ALA A 682 -3.38 -1.22 -8.27
C ALA A 682 -3.34 -0.10 -7.21
N ARG A 683 -2.30 0.75 -7.25
CA ARG A 683 -2.13 1.86 -6.29
C ARG A 683 -3.23 2.92 -6.40
N PHE A 684 -3.80 3.13 -7.60
CA PHE A 684 -4.83 4.13 -7.84
C PHE A 684 -6.16 3.79 -7.16
N TYR A 685 -6.48 2.51 -6.92
CA TYR A 685 -7.68 2.15 -6.15
C TYR A 685 -7.55 2.61 -4.69
N LYS A 686 -6.37 2.45 -4.08
CA LYS A 686 -6.14 2.93 -2.71
C LYS A 686 -6.26 4.45 -2.65
N GLU A 687 -5.63 5.16 -3.57
CA GLU A 687 -5.66 6.63 -3.62
C GLU A 687 -7.07 7.18 -3.93
N ALA A 688 -7.84 6.45 -4.76
CA ALA A 688 -9.24 6.76 -5.03
C ALA A 688 -10.18 6.55 -3.83
N GLY A 689 -9.69 5.98 -2.72
CA GLY A 689 -10.45 5.81 -1.49
C GLY A 689 -11.21 4.49 -1.39
N PHE A 690 -10.92 3.50 -2.24
CA PHE A 690 -11.49 2.17 -2.06
C PHE A 690 -10.97 1.54 -0.77
N PRO A 691 -11.84 0.98 0.10
CA PRO A 691 -11.40 0.23 1.27
C PRO A 691 -10.47 -0.93 0.90
N PRO A 692 -9.50 -1.29 1.78
CA PRO A 692 -8.62 -2.43 1.54
C PRO A 692 -9.39 -3.73 1.25
N GLY A 693 -8.95 -4.48 0.25
CA GLY A 693 -9.56 -5.74 -0.17
C GLY A 693 -10.69 -5.62 -1.20
N VAL A 694 -11.22 -4.41 -1.46
CA VAL A 694 -12.32 -4.24 -2.44
C VAL A 694 -11.91 -4.65 -3.85
N VAL A 695 -10.67 -4.34 -4.26
CA VAL A 695 -10.07 -4.81 -5.51
C VAL A 695 -8.70 -5.40 -5.21
N GLN A 696 -8.44 -6.60 -5.71
CA GLN A 696 -7.18 -7.31 -5.57
C GLN A 696 -6.64 -7.66 -6.95
N PHE A 697 -5.34 -7.47 -7.16
CA PHE A 697 -4.64 -7.87 -8.38
C PHE A 697 -3.74 -9.05 -8.08
N VAL A 698 -3.78 -10.07 -8.94
CA VAL A 698 -2.92 -11.25 -8.87
C VAL A 698 -2.25 -11.48 -10.21
N SER A 699 -0.97 -11.83 -10.18
CA SER A 699 -0.18 -12.21 -11.35
C SER A 699 0.08 -13.72 -11.35
N GLY A 700 0.31 -14.30 -12.51
CA GLY A 700 0.53 -15.73 -12.67
C GLY A 700 0.03 -16.19 -14.03
N ASP A 701 0.07 -17.49 -14.31
CA ASP A 701 -0.26 -18.09 -15.61
C ASP A 701 -1.65 -18.77 -15.58
N GLY A 702 -1.86 -19.78 -16.44
CA GLY A 702 -3.08 -20.58 -16.47
C GLY A 702 -3.38 -21.31 -15.15
N LEU A 703 -2.38 -21.68 -14.35
CA LEU A 703 -2.58 -22.31 -13.05
C LEU A 703 -3.26 -21.35 -12.07
N THR A 704 -2.78 -20.11 -11.99
CA THR A 704 -3.40 -19.06 -11.17
C THR A 704 -4.85 -18.80 -11.61
N GLY A 705 -5.12 -18.82 -12.91
CA GLY A 705 -6.49 -18.73 -13.44
C GLY A 705 -7.37 -19.92 -13.01
N SER A 706 -6.81 -21.14 -13.06
CA SER A 706 -7.49 -22.36 -12.61
C SER A 706 -7.82 -22.33 -11.11
N LEU A 707 -6.91 -21.82 -10.28
CA LEU A 707 -7.13 -21.66 -8.84
C LEU A 707 -8.31 -20.73 -8.55
N LEU A 708 -8.41 -19.60 -9.27
CA LEU A 708 -9.57 -18.69 -9.18
C LEU A 708 -10.87 -19.39 -9.59
N SER A 709 -10.86 -20.14 -10.71
CA SER A 709 -12.05 -20.86 -11.20
C SER A 709 -12.54 -21.93 -10.23
N LEU A 710 -11.64 -22.61 -9.51
CA LEU A 710 -11.95 -23.67 -8.54
C LEU A 710 -12.29 -23.14 -7.15
N HIS A 711 -11.95 -21.90 -6.83
CA HIS A 711 -12.11 -21.37 -5.48
C HIS A 711 -13.59 -21.30 -5.07
N LYS A 712 -13.94 -21.90 -3.93
CA LYS A 712 -15.34 -22.09 -3.50
C LYS A 712 -16.03 -20.83 -2.99
N LEU A 713 -15.26 -19.81 -2.59
CA LEU A 713 -15.81 -18.55 -2.08
C LEU A 713 -15.99 -17.47 -3.16
N ILE A 714 -15.56 -17.74 -4.40
CA ILE A 714 -15.81 -16.84 -5.52
C ILE A 714 -17.23 -17.14 -6.03
N ALA A 715 -18.10 -16.13 -6.04
CA ALA A 715 -19.50 -16.23 -6.46
C ALA A 715 -19.67 -16.12 -7.99
N LYS A 716 -18.74 -15.44 -8.66
CA LYS A 716 -18.73 -15.25 -10.11
C LYS A 716 -17.32 -15.21 -10.65
N ILE A 717 -17.10 -15.81 -11.82
CA ILE A 717 -15.89 -15.62 -12.61
C ILE A 717 -16.23 -15.14 -14.02
N SER A 718 -15.56 -14.08 -14.48
CA SER A 718 -15.64 -13.59 -15.86
C SER A 718 -14.31 -13.79 -16.56
N VAL A 719 -14.31 -14.43 -17.73
CA VAL A 719 -13.08 -14.74 -18.48
C VAL A 719 -13.18 -14.23 -19.89
N THR A 720 -12.16 -13.47 -20.31
CA THR A 720 -11.94 -13.12 -21.71
C THR A 720 -10.72 -13.86 -22.23
N GLY A 721 -10.85 -14.63 -23.29
CA GLY A 721 -9.75 -15.45 -23.80
C GLY A 721 -10.15 -16.48 -24.86
N SER A 722 -9.37 -17.55 -24.97
CA SER A 722 -9.63 -18.60 -25.97
C SER A 722 -10.80 -19.50 -25.57
N ILE A 723 -11.46 -20.12 -26.56
CA ILE A 723 -12.52 -21.11 -26.32
C ILE A 723 -12.05 -22.22 -25.38
N GLY A 724 -10.84 -22.73 -25.58
CA GLY A 724 -10.27 -23.79 -24.71
C GLY A 724 -10.12 -23.35 -23.25
N ALA A 725 -9.76 -22.09 -22.99
CA ALA A 725 -9.74 -21.56 -21.64
C ALA A 725 -11.15 -21.40 -21.06
N GLY A 726 -12.11 -20.91 -21.87
CA GLY A 726 -13.52 -20.77 -21.48
C GLY A 726 -14.17 -22.10 -21.07
N ILE A 727 -13.95 -23.17 -21.85
CA ILE A 727 -14.43 -24.52 -21.54
C ILE A 727 -13.88 -25.00 -20.18
N LYS A 728 -12.56 -24.88 -19.98
CA LYS A 728 -11.91 -25.28 -18.72
C LYS A 728 -12.48 -24.53 -17.51
N VAL A 729 -12.69 -23.22 -17.65
CA VAL A 729 -13.28 -22.38 -16.59
C VAL A 729 -14.71 -22.82 -16.29
N GLN A 730 -15.53 -23.07 -17.31
CA GLN A 730 -16.90 -23.55 -17.13
C GLN A 730 -16.94 -24.90 -16.41
N GLU A 731 -16.07 -25.84 -16.79
CA GLU A 731 -15.95 -27.13 -16.11
C GLU A 731 -15.53 -26.98 -14.64
N GLN A 732 -14.56 -26.11 -14.36
CA GLN A 732 -14.04 -25.88 -13.01
C GLN A 732 -15.05 -25.16 -12.12
N ALA A 733 -15.78 -24.19 -12.65
CA ALA A 733 -16.91 -23.56 -11.97
C ALA A 733 -17.98 -24.61 -11.62
N THR A 734 -18.29 -25.50 -12.56
CA THR A 734 -19.24 -26.61 -12.35
C THR A 734 -18.76 -27.58 -11.27
N LYS A 735 -17.48 -27.97 -11.29
CA LYS A 735 -16.87 -28.88 -10.31
C LYS A 735 -16.73 -28.29 -8.90
N SER A 736 -16.71 -26.96 -8.76
CA SER A 736 -16.40 -26.29 -7.49
C SER A 736 -17.65 -25.90 -6.70
N ASN A 737 -18.43 -24.93 -7.20
CA ASN A 737 -19.56 -24.34 -6.46
C ASN A 737 -20.68 -23.81 -7.36
N LEU A 738 -20.71 -24.18 -8.65
CA LEU A 738 -21.69 -23.68 -9.63
C LEU A 738 -21.73 -22.14 -9.70
N LYS A 739 -20.59 -21.47 -9.43
CA LYS A 739 -20.45 -20.02 -9.54
C LYS A 739 -20.93 -19.53 -10.91
N LYS A 740 -21.44 -18.31 -10.96
CA LYS A 740 -21.86 -17.68 -12.21
C LYS A 740 -20.64 -17.50 -13.12
N VAL A 741 -20.75 -17.90 -14.38
CA VAL A 741 -19.68 -17.79 -15.37
C VAL A 741 -20.12 -16.84 -16.47
N VAL A 742 -19.27 -15.87 -16.83
CA VAL A 742 -19.39 -15.08 -18.06
C VAL A 742 -18.14 -15.30 -18.90
N LEU A 743 -18.34 -15.62 -20.18
CA LEU A 743 -17.28 -15.95 -21.12
C LEU A 743 -17.35 -15.01 -22.31
N GLU A 744 -16.25 -14.30 -22.56
CA GLU A 744 -16.02 -13.49 -23.76
C GLU A 744 -14.89 -14.14 -24.57
N LEU A 745 -15.24 -14.85 -25.65
CA LEU A 745 -14.32 -15.75 -26.33
C LEU A 745 -13.98 -15.25 -27.75
N GLY A 746 -13.19 -16.03 -28.47
CA GLY A 746 -12.75 -15.71 -29.82
C GLY A 746 -13.88 -15.62 -30.85
N GLY A 747 -13.54 -15.15 -32.04
CA GLY A 747 -14.48 -14.97 -33.14
C GLY A 747 -13.89 -15.25 -34.52
N LYS A 748 -14.80 -15.46 -35.49
CA LYS A 748 -14.51 -15.46 -36.93
C LYS A 748 -15.52 -14.58 -37.67
N SER A 749 -15.63 -13.34 -37.20
CA SER A 749 -16.67 -12.39 -37.57
C SER A 749 -16.71 -12.13 -39.09
N PRO A 750 -17.89 -12.12 -39.72
CA PRO A 750 -18.05 -11.77 -41.13
C PRO A 750 -18.11 -10.24 -41.34
N ALA A 751 -17.53 -9.76 -42.44
CA ALA A 751 -17.82 -8.47 -43.06
C ALA A 751 -18.52 -8.72 -44.39
N ILE A 752 -19.76 -8.29 -44.53
CA ILE A 752 -20.59 -8.49 -45.73
C ILE A 752 -20.66 -7.17 -46.49
N VAL A 753 -20.11 -7.13 -47.71
CA VAL A 753 -20.02 -5.92 -48.54
C VAL A 753 -20.89 -6.09 -49.78
N PHE A 754 -22.05 -5.43 -49.79
CA PHE A 754 -22.97 -5.41 -50.93
C PHE A 754 -22.53 -4.42 -52.01
N SER A 755 -23.01 -4.59 -53.23
CA SER A 755 -22.67 -3.74 -54.38
C SER A 755 -23.07 -2.28 -54.21
N ASP A 756 -24.07 -2.00 -53.37
CA ASP A 756 -24.53 -0.65 -53.03
C ASP A 756 -23.85 -0.05 -51.77
N ALA A 757 -22.83 -0.72 -51.24
CA ALA A 757 -22.05 -0.21 -50.12
C ALA A 757 -21.33 1.10 -50.50
N ASN A 758 -21.14 1.98 -49.52
CA ASN A 758 -20.14 3.03 -49.66
C ASN A 758 -18.76 2.37 -49.79
N PHE A 759 -18.19 2.43 -50.98
CA PHE A 759 -16.98 1.69 -51.34
C PHE A 759 -15.79 2.08 -50.45
N ASP A 760 -15.51 3.38 -50.30
CA ASP A 760 -14.33 3.85 -49.56
C ASP A 760 -14.44 3.54 -48.07
N LEU A 761 -15.64 3.68 -47.50
CA LEU A 761 -15.91 3.32 -46.11
C LEU A 761 -15.73 1.82 -45.86
N ALA A 762 -16.32 0.97 -46.72
CA ALA A 762 -16.19 -0.47 -46.61
C ALA A 762 -14.73 -0.92 -46.80
N LEU A 763 -14.02 -0.33 -47.77
CA LEU A 763 -12.62 -0.64 -48.04
C LEU A 763 -11.74 -0.23 -46.85
N GLY A 764 -11.90 0.98 -46.31
CA GLY A 764 -11.14 1.45 -45.15
C GLY A 764 -11.36 0.60 -43.90
N ASN A 765 -12.61 0.20 -43.62
CA ASN A 765 -12.93 -0.63 -42.46
C ASN A 765 -12.45 -2.08 -42.61
N CYS A 766 -12.55 -2.67 -43.81
CA CYS A 766 -12.05 -4.02 -44.09
C CYS A 766 -10.52 -4.09 -44.26
N SER A 767 -9.84 -2.95 -44.37
CA SER A 767 -8.38 -2.84 -44.40
C SER A 767 -7.81 -2.33 -43.08
N HIS A 768 -7.67 -1.01 -42.93
CA HIS A 768 -7.13 -0.36 -41.74
C HIS A 768 -7.90 -0.75 -40.48
N GLY A 769 -9.23 -0.82 -40.55
CA GLY A 769 -10.07 -1.23 -39.43
C GLY A 769 -9.81 -2.66 -38.95
N PHE A 770 -9.52 -3.58 -39.86
CA PHE A 770 -9.13 -4.96 -39.55
C PHE A 770 -7.71 -5.06 -38.97
N LEU A 771 -6.78 -4.26 -39.49
CA LEU A 771 -5.37 -4.29 -39.09
C LEU A 771 -5.09 -3.60 -37.74
N VAL A 772 -6.08 -2.95 -37.13
CA VAL A 772 -5.97 -2.43 -35.75
C VAL A 772 -5.46 -3.52 -34.81
N ASN A 773 -4.47 -3.18 -33.97
CA ASN A 773 -3.81 -4.09 -33.05
C ASN A 773 -3.20 -5.34 -33.73
N THR A 774 -2.81 -5.20 -35.00
CA THR A 774 -2.22 -6.28 -35.81
C THR A 774 -3.17 -7.48 -35.94
N GLY A 775 -4.49 -7.21 -35.98
CA GLY A 775 -5.53 -8.23 -36.08
C GLY A 775 -5.77 -9.04 -34.79
N GLN A 776 -5.15 -8.66 -33.66
CA GLN A 776 -5.30 -9.33 -32.36
C GLN A 776 -6.56 -8.81 -31.64
N ILE A 777 -7.72 -9.00 -32.28
CA ILE A 777 -9.03 -8.56 -31.79
C ILE A 777 -10.02 -9.71 -32.01
N CYS A 778 -10.69 -10.17 -30.96
CA CYS A 778 -11.65 -11.30 -31.04
C CYS A 778 -12.82 -10.99 -31.97
N ALA A 779 -13.27 -9.74 -32.01
CA ALA A 779 -14.36 -9.28 -32.88
C ALA A 779 -13.93 -8.97 -34.32
N ALA A 780 -12.64 -9.12 -34.67
CA ALA A 780 -12.12 -8.75 -36.00
C ALA A 780 -12.91 -9.43 -37.11
N ALA A 781 -13.33 -8.63 -38.10
CA ALA A 781 -14.03 -9.10 -39.29
C ALA A 781 -13.08 -9.82 -40.24
N SER A 782 -12.65 -11.02 -39.85
CA SER A 782 -11.60 -11.80 -40.50
C SER A 782 -12.08 -12.59 -41.73
N ARG A 783 -13.40 -12.62 -41.99
CA ARG A 783 -13.99 -13.15 -43.24
C ARG A 783 -14.73 -12.04 -43.96
N VAL A 784 -14.17 -11.53 -45.05
CA VAL A 784 -14.82 -10.56 -45.92
C VAL A 784 -15.55 -11.30 -47.03
N TYR A 785 -16.84 -11.05 -47.14
CA TYR A 785 -17.69 -11.47 -48.24
C TYR A 785 -18.00 -10.24 -49.08
N VAL A 786 -17.63 -10.25 -50.36
CA VAL A 786 -17.86 -9.10 -51.26
C VAL A 786 -18.74 -9.52 -52.44
N GLN A 787 -19.73 -8.71 -52.79
CA GLN A 787 -20.64 -9.04 -53.88
C GLN A 787 -19.92 -8.96 -55.23
N GLU A 788 -20.18 -9.92 -56.13
CA GLU A 788 -19.45 -10.10 -57.39
C GLU A 788 -19.28 -8.82 -58.22
N ASP A 789 -20.31 -7.98 -58.30
CA ASP A 789 -20.32 -6.74 -59.11
C ASP A 789 -19.19 -5.75 -58.75
N ILE A 790 -18.75 -5.74 -57.50
CA ILE A 790 -17.70 -4.83 -56.99
C ILE A 790 -16.42 -5.56 -56.58
N ALA A 791 -16.42 -6.90 -56.62
CA ALA A 791 -15.38 -7.75 -56.04
C ALA A 791 -13.99 -7.46 -56.58
N SER A 792 -13.81 -7.38 -57.90
CA SER A 792 -12.48 -7.18 -58.51
C SER A 792 -11.83 -5.87 -58.06
N ARG A 793 -12.58 -4.76 -58.05
CA ARG A 793 -12.08 -3.46 -57.61
C ARG A 793 -11.81 -3.43 -56.12
N PHE A 794 -12.68 -4.06 -55.33
CA PHE A 794 -12.55 -4.10 -53.87
C PHE A 794 -11.34 -4.92 -53.42
N ILE A 795 -11.11 -6.08 -54.03
CA ILE A 795 -9.97 -6.96 -53.74
C ILE A 795 -8.64 -6.27 -54.08
N GLU A 796 -8.56 -5.57 -55.22
CA GLU A 796 -7.35 -4.81 -55.58
C GLU A 796 -7.11 -3.65 -54.60
N GLY A 797 -8.17 -2.94 -54.18
CA GLY A 797 -8.09 -1.93 -53.13
C GLY A 797 -7.57 -2.50 -51.81
N LEU A 798 -8.10 -3.65 -51.37
CA LEU A 798 -7.66 -4.31 -50.13
C LEU A 798 -6.18 -4.68 -50.21
N LYS A 799 -5.75 -5.24 -51.34
CA LYS A 799 -4.34 -5.58 -51.57
C LYS A 799 -3.44 -4.34 -51.42
N GLY A 800 -3.80 -3.23 -52.06
CA GLY A 800 -3.02 -1.99 -51.97
C GLY A 800 -2.89 -1.47 -50.54
N GLU A 801 -3.96 -1.49 -49.76
CA GLU A 801 -3.92 -1.05 -48.36
C GLU A 801 -3.10 -2.00 -47.46
N PHE A 802 -3.17 -3.31 -47.70
CA PHE A 802 -2.36 -4.28 -46.97
C PHE A 802 -0.86 -4.16 -47.30
N GLU A 803 -0.52 -3.96 -48.58
CA GLU A 803 0.87 -3.73 -49.01
C GLU A 803 1.42 -2.43 -48.43
N LYS A 804 0.61 -1.36 -48.40
CA LYS A 804 0.96 -0.09 -47.76
C LYS A 804 1.20 -0.27 -46.25
N ALA A 805 0.34 -1.01 -45.55
CA ALA A 805 0.52 -1.30 -44.13
C ALA A 805 1.78 -2.14 -43.87
N ALA A 806 2.12 -3.07 -44.77
CA ALA A 806 3.33 -3.87 -44.68
C ALA A 806 4.62 -3.02 -44.76
N LEU A 807 4.60 -1.90 -45.50
CA LEU A 807 5.73 -0.97 -45.58
C LEU A 807 5.96 -0.19 -44.27
N ALA A 808 4.92 -0.02 -43.45
CA ALA A 808 4.99 0.68 -42.17
C ALA A 808 5.39 -0.23 -40.99
N LEU A 809 5.57 -1.54 -41.22
CA LEU A 809 5.96 -2.49 -40.18
C LEU A 809 7.43 -2.33 -39.75
N GLY A 810 7.67 -2.54 -38.46
CA GLY A 810 9.01 -2.62 -37.87
C GLY A 810 9.48 -1.36 -37.14
N ALA A 811 8.65 -0.31 -37.10
CA ALA A 811 8.89 0.85 -36.23
C ALA A 811 8.63 0.50 -34.75
N ASP A 812 9.29 1.24 -33.85
CA ASP A 812 9.13 1.04 -32.40
C ASP A 812 7.68 1.38 -31.98
N PRO A 813 6.96 0.48 -31.30
CA PRO A 813 5.63 0.74 -30.75
C PRO A 813 5.54 1.95 -29.81
N LEU A 814 6.65 2.40 -29.20
CA LEU A 814 6.71 3.61 -28.38
C LEU A 814 6.72 4.91 -29.20
N GLU A 815 7.01 4.85 -30.49
CA GLU A 815 6.89 6.01 -31.37
C GLU A 815 5.42 6.31 -31.64
N LYS A 816 4.99 7.56 -31.40
CA LYS A 816 3.60 7.98 -31.58
C LYS A 816 3.12 7.88 -33.04
N THR A 817 4.05 7.84 -34.00
CA THR A 817 3.79 7.67 -35.44
C THR A 817 3.56 6.22 -35.84
N THR A 818 3.91 5.25 -34.99
CA THR A 818 3.71 3.83 -35.27
C THR A 818 2.23 3.49 -35.25
N SER A 819 1.74 2.89 -36.34
CA SER A 819 0.35 2.47 -36.50
C SER A 819 0.14 0.97 -36.36
N LEU A 820 1.19 0.16 -36.53
CA LEU A 820 1.13 -1.30 -36.55
C LEU A 820 2.29 -1.91 -35.75
N GLY A 821 1.97 -2.63 -34.68
CA GLY A 821 2.95 -3.26 -33.78
C GLY A 821 3.21 -4.73 -34.10
N PRO A 822 4.11 -5.41 -33.35
CA PRO A 822 4.30 -6.85 -33.45
C PRO A 822 3.09 -7.63 -32.89
N LEU A 823 3.09 -8.95 -33.11
CA LEU A 823 2.28 -9.88 -32.33
C LEU A 823 2.80 -9.97 -30.89
N ALA A 824 1.95 -10.36 -29.95
CA ALA A 824 2.28 -10.22 -28.53
C ALA A 824 3.46 -11.05 -28.02
N ASP A 825 3.77 -12.20 -28.65
CA ASP A 825 4.93 -13.01 -28.32
C ASP A 825 5.29 -14.03 -29.42
N LYS A 826 6.38 -14.77 -29.21
CA LYS A 826 6.85 -15.81 -30.13
C LYS A 826 5.85 -16.95 -30.31
N MET A 827 5.12 -17.31 -29.26
CA MET A 827 4.09 -18.35 -29.34
C MET A 827 2.96 -17.92 -30.29
N GLN A 828 2.54 -16.65 -30.21
CA GLN A 828 1.53 -16.11 -31.11
C GLN A 828 2.07 -15.96 -32.54
N LEU A 829 3.34 -15.55 -32.70
CA LEU A 829 4.02 -15.53 -33.99
C LEU A 829 3.99 -16.90 -34.68
N GLU A 830 4.45 -17.94 -33.98
CA GLU A 830 4.48 -19.32 -34.49
C GLU A 830 3.08 -19.82 -34.85
N ARG A 831 2.09 -19.54 -33.99
CA ARG A 831 0.68 -19.85 -34.26
C ARG A 831 0.19 -19.20 -35.56
N VAL A 832 0.38 -17.90 -35.72
CA VAL A 832 -0.07 -17.18 -36.93
C VAL A 832 0.64 -17.70 -38.17
N LEU A 833 1.95 -17.94 -38.11
CA LEU A 833 2.71 -18.49 -39.23
C LEU A 833 2.21 -19.90 -39.63
N SER A 834 1.84 -20.75 -38.66
CA SER A 834 1.26 -22.06 -38.96
C SER A 834 -0.04 -21.98 -39.77
N PHE A 835 -0.90 -20.99 -39.50
CA PHE A 835 -2.13 -20.76 -40.27
C PHE A 835 -1.83 -20.25 -41.68
N ILE A 836 -0.82 -19.39 -41.81
CA ILE A 836 -0.37 -18.89 -43.10
C ILE A 836 0.15 -20.06 -43.95
N ASP A 837 0.91 -20.98 -43.36
CA ASP A 837 1.46 -22.13 -44.08
C ASP A 837 0.40 -23.19 -44.44
N ASP A 838 -0.66 -23.35 -43.64
CA ASP A 838 -1.87 -24.10 -44.06
C ASP A 838 -2.60 -23.38 -45.20
N GLY A 839 -2.82 -22.08 -45.05
CA GLY A 839 -3.52 -21.25 -46.04
C GLY A 839 -2.85 -21.29 -47.42
N LYS A 840 -1.52 -21.25 -47.49
CA LYS A 840 -0.77 -21.37 -48.76
C LYS A 840 -1.04 -22.67 -49.52
N LYS A 841 -1.46 -23.74 -48.82
CA LYS A 841 -1.73 -25.06 -49.43
C LYS A 841 -3.17 -25.19 -49.91
N ARG A 842 -4.09 -24.40 -49.37
CA ARG A 842 -5.56 -24.59 -49.53
C ARG A 842 -6.31 -23.33 -49.97
N ALA A 843 -5.59 -22.25 -50.25
CA ALA A 843 -6.13 -20.96 -50.66
C ALA A 843 -5.15 -20.20 -51.54
N LYS A 844 -5.65 -19.24 -52.32
CA LYS A 844 -4.79 -18.37 -53.13
C LYS A 844 -4.26 -17.23 -52.26
N LEU A 845 -2.95 -17.21 -52.01
CA LEU A 845 -2.28 -16.08 -51.37
C LEU A 845 -2.28 -14.87 -52.30
N LEU A 846 -2.86 -13.75 -51.86
CA LEU A 846 -2.91 -12.50 -52.63
C LEU A 846 -1.71 -11.58 -52.32
N THR A 847 -1.39 -11.39 -51.03
CA THR A 847 -0.25 -10.59 -50.57
C THR A 847 0.18 -11.02 -49.16
N GLY A 848 1.40 -10.63 -48.74
CA GLY A 848 1.98 -10.97 -47.43
C GLY A 848 2.44 -12.43 -47.31
N GLY A 849 2.07 -13.07 -46.20
CA GLY A 849 2.28 -14.51 -45.98
C GLY A 849 3.64 -14.90 -45.42
N LYS A 850 4.36 -13.98 -44.78
CA LYS A 850 5.68 -14.24 -44.17
C LYS A 850 5.94 -13.39 -42.94
N ARG A 851 6.92 -13.82 -42.14
CA ARG A 851 7.51 -13.04 -41.04
C ARG A 851 8.30 -11.86 -41.61
N ARG A 852 8.31 -10.73 -40.90
CA ARG A 852 9.15 -9.57 -41.21
C ARG A 852 10.34 -9.52 -40.24
N GLY A 853 11.56 -9.53 -40.77
CA GLY A 853 12.79 -9.44 -39.98
C GLY A 853 13.11 -10.70 -39.15
N GLU A 854 14.27 -10.68 -38.48
CA GLU A 854 14.74 -11.80 -37.64
C GLU A 854 14.44 -11.62 -36.14
N LYS A 855 14.30 -10.35 -35.70
CA LYS A 855 13.96 -9.97 -34.33
C LYS A 855 12.52 -9.46 -34.25
N GLY A 856 11.93 -9.60 -33.07
CA GLY A 856 10.56 -9.21 -32.82
C GLY A 856 9.53 -10.12 -33.48
N CYS A 857 8.27 -9.92 -33.12
CA CYS A 857 7.16 -10.81 -33.46
C CYS A 857 6.32 -10.27 -34.63
N PHE A 858 6.95 -9.80 -35.70
CA PHE A 858 6.26 -9.16 -36.83
C PHE A 858 5.84 -10.14 -37.94
N VAL A 859 4.59 -10.01 -38.40
CA VAL A 859 4.03 -10.76 -39.54
C VAL A 859 3.46 -9.77 -40.54
N GLU A 860 3.74 -9.97 -41.83
CA GLU A 860 3.19 -9.11 -42.89
C GLU A 860 1.66 -9.25 -42.98
N PRO A 861 0.90 -8.15 -43.11
CA PRO A 861 -0.51 -8.18 -43.46
C PRO A 861 -0.76 -9.12 -44.65
N THR A 862 -1.62 -10.11 -44.43
CA THR A 862 -1.81 -11.23 -45.35
C THR A 862 -3.26 -11.33 -45.79
N ILE A 863 -3.48 -11.56 -47.09
CA ILE A 863 -4.82 -11.84 -47.64
C ILE A 863 -4.82 -13.19 -48.35
N PHE A 864 -5.79 -14.04 -48.01
CA PHE A 864 -6.11 -15.25 -48.76
C PHE A 864 -7.47 -15.11 -49.46
N LEU A 865 -7.50 -15.52 -50.73
CA LEU A 865 -8.71 -15.59 -51.54
C LEU A 865 -9.22 -17.03 -51.59
N ASP A 866 -10.54 -17.16 -51.50
CA ASP A 866 -11.30 -18.38 -51.77
C ASP A 866 -10.70 -19.65 -51.13
N PRO A 867 -10.45 -19.66 -49.81
CA PRO A 867 -9.98 -20.86 -49.14
C PRO A 867 -11.02 -21.99 -49.23
N GLU A 868 -10.52 -23.22 -49.30
CA GLU A 868 -11.33 -24.43 -49.14
C GLU A 868 -12.20 -24.33 -47.87
N ASN A 869 -13.43 -24.86 -47.93
CA ASN A 869 -14.40 -24.71 -46.85
C ASN A 869 -13.94 -25.35 -45.54
N ASP A 870 -13.07 -26.36 -45.57
CA ASP A 870 -12.48 -27.03 -44.40
C ASP A 870 -11.11 -26.49 -43.97
N SER A 871 -10.56 -25.48 -44.66
CA SER A 871 -9.26 -24.90 -44.29
C SER A 871 -9.28 -24.27 -42.89
N LEU A 872 -8.20 -24.48 -42.15
CA LEU A 872 -8.06 -23.96 -40.79
C LEU A 872 -8.07 -22.43 -40.78
N CYS A 873 -7.46 -21.78 -41.78
CA CYS A 873 -7.44 -20.31 -41.86
C CYS A 873 -8.84 -19.72 -42.11
N TYR A 874 -9.78 -20.49 -42.67
CA TYR A 874 -11.18 -20.10 -42.87
C TYR A 874 -12.04 -20.37 -41.63
N LYS A 875 -11.90 -21.55 -41.01
CA LYS A 875 -12.75 -21.97 -39.88
C LYS A 875 -12.33 -21.43 -38.53
N GLU A 876 -11.03 -21.30 -38.27
CA GLU A 876 -10.48 -21.02 -36.94
C GLU A 876 -10.06 -19.54 -36.77
N GLU A 877 -10.07 -19.08 -35.53
CA GLU A 877 -9.52 -17.78 -35.16
C GLU A 877 -7.98 -17.78 -35.26
N ILE A 878 -7.46 -16.95 -36.16
CA ILE A 878 -6.01 -16.80 -36.40
C ILE A 878 -5.39 -15.87 -35.35
N PHE A 879 -6.08 -14.77 -35.03
CA PHE A 879 -5.64 -13.75 -34.08
C PHE A 879 -4.32 -13.08 -34.48
N GLY A 880 -4.27 -12.62 -35.73
CA GLY A 880 -3.13 -11.96 -36.37
C GLY A 880 -3.60 -11.27 -37.66
N PRO A 881 -2.69 -10.63 -38.42
CA PRO A 881 -3.06 -9.75 -39.53
C PRO A 881 -3.33 -10.55 -40.81
N VAL A 882 -4.23 -11.53 -40.74
CA VAL A 882 -4.57 -12.46 -41.84
C VAL A 882 -6.07 -12.39 -42.14
N LEU A 883 -6.39 -11.85 -43.32
CA LEU A 883 -7.76 -11.65 -43.79
C LEU A 883 -8.14 -12.69 -44.83
N ILE A 884 -9.37 -13.19 -44.75
CA ILE A 884 -9.96 -14.07 -45.76
C ILE A 884 -10.96 -13.28 -46.60
N VAL A 885 -10.93 -13.45 -47.92
CA VAL A 885 -11.93 -12.88 -48.82
C VAL A 885 -12.59 -13.98 -49.65
N LYS A 886 -13.92 -13.95 -49.72
CA LYS A 886 -14.76 -14.74 -50.63
C LYS A 886 -15.75 -13.83 -51.35
N THR A 887 -16.19 -14.23 -52.53
CA THR A 887 -17.28 -13.55 -53.24
C THR A 887 -18.64 -14.20 -52.96
N PHE A 888 -19.72 -13.46 -53.18
CA PHE A 888 -21.09 -13.99 -53.13
C PHE A 888 -21.98 -13.31 -54.17
N LYS A 889 -23.08 -13.96 -54.54
CA LYS A 889 -24.06 -13.47 -55.52
C LYS A 889 -25.32 -12.93 -54.86
N THR A 890 -25.92 -13.70 -53.96
CA THR A 890 -27.24 -13.38 -53.37
C THR A 890 -27.17 -13.11 -51.87
N GLU A 891 -28.20 -12.43 -51.36
CA GLU A 891 -28.36 -12.12 -49.94
C GLU A 891 -28.46 -13.42 -49.10
N GLU A 892 -29.19 -14.42 -49.59
CA GLU A 892 -29.40 -15.71 -48.92
C GLU A 892 -28.10 -16.54 -48.84
N GLU A 893 -27.31 -16.52 -49.92
CA GLU A 893 -26.01 -17.19 -49.97
C GLU A 893 -25.07 -16.62 -48.91
N VAL A 894 -24.93 -15.29 -48.83
CA VAL A 894 -23.99 -14.68 -47.90
C VAL A 894 -24.43 -14.81 -46.45
N ILE A 895 -25.73 -14.81 -46.16
CA ILE A 895 -26.26 -15.11 -44.81
C ILE A 895 -25.86 -16.53 -44.40
N THR A 896 -26.00 -17.50 -45.30
CA THR A 896 -25.60 -18.90 -45.05
C THR A 896 -24.11 -19.00 -44.76
N LEU A 897 -23.27 -18.37 -45.59
CA LEU A 897 -21.81 -18.35 -45.40
C LEU A 897 -21.39 -17.63 -44.10
N ALA A 898 -22.03 -16.51 -43.79
CA ALA A 898 -21.76 -15.75 -42.57
C ALA A 898 -22.03 -16.58 -41.31
N ASN A 899 -23.13 -17.35 -41.31
CA ASN A 899 -23.56 -18.17 -40.18
C ASN A 899 -22.90 -19.56 -40.11
N ASP A 900 -22.27 -20.04 -41.18
CA ASP A 900 -21.51 -21.31 -41.23
C ASP A 900 -20.20 -21.21 -40.45
N THR A 901 -20.34 -21.13 -39.13
CA THR A 901 -19.24 -21.03 -38.17
C THR A 901 -19.73 -21.41 -36.77
N LEU A 902 -18.82 -21.90 -35.93
CA LEU A 902 -19.07 -22.15 -34.51
C LEU A 902 -19.08 -20.85 -33.68
N PHE A 903 -18.57 -19.77 -34.26
CA PHE A 903 -18.46 -18.45 -33.63
C PHE A 903 -19.72 -17.60 -33.86
N GLY A 904 -19.87 -16.54 -33.07
CA GLY A 904 -20.99 -15.61 -33.18
C GLY A 904 -20.74 -14.31 -32.41
N LEU A 905 -19.51 -13.80 -32.42
CA LEU A 905 -19.14 -12.63 -31.63
C LEU A 905 -19.68 -11.33 -32.23
N ALA A 906 -19.27 -11.01 -33.45
CA ALA A 906 -19.68 -9.80 -34.15
C ALA A 906 -19.86 -10.03 -35.65
N ALA A 907 -20.55 -9.10 -36.31
CA ALA A 907 -20.66 -9.01 -37.76
C ALA A 907 -20.65 -7.55 -38.24
N CYS A 908 -20.13 -7.30 -39.44
CA CYS A 908 -20.18 -5.99 -40.09
C CYS A 908 -20.93 -6.11 -41.42
N ILE A 909 -21.88 -5.21 -41.70
CA ILE A 909 -22.70 -5.22 -42.91
C ILE A 909 -22.56 -3.87 -43.59
N TYR A 910 -22.15 -3.85 -44.85
CA TYR A 910 -21.97 -2.64 -45.64
C TYR A 910 -22.97 -2.60 -46.78
N THR A 911 -23.91 -1.65 -46.69
CA THR A 911 -24.98 -1.42 -47.68
C THR A 911 -25.58 -0.04 -47.45
N SER A 912 -26.05 0.61 -48.52
CA SER A 912 -26.85 1.83 -48.41
C SER A 912 -28.36 1.56 -48.33
N ASN A 913 -28.79 0.31 -48.52
CA ASN A 913 -30.19 -0.09 -48.45
C ASN A 913 -30.59 -0.48 -47.01
N ILE A 914 -31.51 0.30 -46.43
CA ILE A 914 -31.96 0.10 -45.04
C ILE A 914 -32.76 -1.19 -44.86
N ASP A 915 -33.61 -1.57 -45.83
CA ASP A 915 -34.42 -2.79 -45.73
C ASP A 915 -33.52 -4.02 -45.72
N ARG A 916 -32.48 -4.03 -46.57
CA ARG A 916 -31.45 -5.06 -46.57
C ARG A 916 -30.69 -5.07 -45.26
N ALA A 917 -30.25 -3.90 -44.79
CA ALA A 917 -29.51 -3.81 -43.55
C ALA A 917 -30.28 -4.42 -42.38
N LEU A 918 -31.58 -4.16 -42.27
CA LEU A 918 -32.46 -4.75 -41.25
C LEU A 918 -32.64 -6.25 -41.45
N ARG A 919 -32.96 -6.74 -42.66
CA ARG A 919 -33.14 -8.17 -42.93
C ARG A 919 -31.87 -8.98 -42.63
N VAL A 920 -30.73 -8.53 -43.14
CA VAL A 920 -29.44 -9.24 -42.96
C VAL A 920 -29.04 -9.20 -41.49
N THR A 921 -29.21 -8.07 -40.79
CA THR A 921 -28.94 -7.97 -39.36
C THR A 921 -29.78 -8.96 -38.55
N SER A 922 -31.06 -9.10 -38.86
CA SER A 922 -31.94 -10.07 -38.19
C SER A 922 -31.57 -11.53 -38.47
N ALA A 923 -30.93 -11.81 -39.60
CA ALA A 923 -30.61 -13.17 -40.04
C ALA A 923 -29.19 -13.63 -39.64
N VAL A 924 -28.27 -12.73 -39.34
CA VAL A 924 -26.90 -13.08 -38.95
C VAL A 924 -26.82 -13.41 -37.45
N ASP A 925 -26.30 -14.60 -37.14
CA ASP A 925 -26.12 -15.10 -35.78
C ASP A 925 -24.89 -14.48 -35.12
N SER A 926 -25.01 -13.25 -34.62
CA SER A 926 -23.93 -12.57 -33.92
C SER A 926 -24.44 -11.72 -32.77
N GLY A 927 -23.65 -11.66 -31.69
CA GLY A 927 -23.99 -10.88 -30.50
C GLY A 927 -23.93 -9.36 -30.70
N SER A 928 -23.14 -8.89 -31.67
CA SER A 928 -23.07 -7.48 -32.07
C SER A 928 -23.03 -7.35 -33.59
N VAL A 929 -23.93 -6.58 -34.18
CA VAL A 929 -23.98 -6.35 -35.64
C VAL A 929 -23.83 -4.87 -35.93
N HIS A 930 -22.91 -4.53 -36.83
CA HIS A 930 -22.55 -3.16 -37.16
C HIS A 930 -22.85 -2.87 -38.63
N ILE A 931 -23.77 -1.94 -38.88
CA ILE A 931 -24.08 -1.48 -40.24
C ILE A 931 -23.17 -0.31 -40.58
N ASN A 932 -22.45 -0.40 -41.70
CA ASN A 932 -21.54 0.64 -42.20
C ASN A 932 -20.48 1.09 -41.18
N GLY A 933 -19.97 0.15 -40.37
CA GLY A 933 -19.02 0.43 -39.31
C GLY A 933 -18.24 -0.80 -38.87
N VAL A 934 -17.22 -0.57 -38.05
CA VAL A 934 -16.39 -1.61 -37.43
C VAL A 934 -16.99 -2.09 -36.10
N ALA A 935 -16.68 -3.33 -35.73
CA ALA A 935 -17.15 -3.97 -34.50
C ALA A 935 -16.43 -3.44 -33.24
N ILE A 936 -16.65 -2.16 -32.90
CA ILE A 936 -16.11 -1.51 -31.72
C ILE A 936 -17.15 -1.52 -30.60
N PRO A 937 -16.89 -2.20 -29.46
CA PRO A 937 -17.77 -2.19 -28.30
C PRO A 937 -17.88 -0.78 -27.70
N LYS A 938 -19.07 -0.45 -27.18
CA LYS A 938 -19.34 0.81 -26.48
C LYS A 938 -19.80 0.50 -25.06
N TYR A 939 -19.31 1.25 -24.08
CA TYR A 939 -19.57 0.96 -22.65
C TYR A 939 -21.05 1.04 -22.27
N ASN A 940 -21.88 1.76 -23.04
CA ASN A 940 -23.32 1.91 -22.80
C ASN A 940 -24.18 0.81 -23.45
N THR A 941 -23.62 -0.07 -24.27
CA THR A 941 -24.34 -1.16 -24.93
C THR A 941 -23.77 -2.51 -24.49
N PRO A 942 -24.58 -3.57 -24.38
CA PRO A 942 -24.05 -4.89 -24.08
C PRO A 942 -23.13 -5.37 -25.20
N PHE A 943 -22.10 -6.10 -24.82
CA PHE A 943 -21.22 -6.82 -25.74
C PHE A 943 -21.11 -8.27 -25.28
N GLY A 944 -21.05 -9.20 -26.23
CA GLY A 944 -20.70 -10.59 -25.97
C GLY A 944 -21.24 -11.55 -27.00
N GLY A 945 -20.60 -12.71 -27.13
CA GLY A 945 -20.86 -13.63 -28.23
C GLY A 945 -22.15 -14.44 -28.13
N PHE A 946 -22.60 -14.93 -29.29
CA PHE A 946 -23.50 -16.07 -29.45
C PHE A 946 -22.67 -17.36 -29.70
N LYS A 947 -23.34 -18.52 -29.70
CA LYS A 947 -22.72 -19.83 -29.99
C LYS A 947 -21.49 -20.07 -29.08
N GLN A 948 -20.34 -20.45 -29.63
CA GLN A 948 -19.12 -20.67 -28.85
C GLN A 948 -18.31 -19.39 -28.59
N SER A 949 -18.74 -18.23 -29.10
CA SER A 949 -18.05 -16.95 -28.85
C SER A 949 -18.32 -16.37 -27.46
N GLY A 950 -19.26 -16.92 -26.69
CA GLY A 950 -19.43 -16.48 -25.31
C GLY A 950 -20.70 -16.94 -24.64
N ILE A 951 -20.78 -16.65 -23.33
CA ILE A 951 -21.94 -16.87 -22.47
C ILE A 951 -22.08 -15.64 -21.56
N GLY A 952 -23.28 -15.06 -21.52
CA GLY A 952 -23.56 -13.80 -20.82
C GLY A 952 -23.17 -12.57 -21.65
N LYS A 953 -23.10 -11.41 -20.99
CA LYS A 953 -22.70 -10.12 -21.59
C LYS A 953 -21.78 -9.33 -20.65
N GLU A 954 -20.87 -8.55 -21.24
CA GLU A 954 -20.19 -7.45 -20.58
C GLU A 954 -20.74 -6.11 -21.10
N LEU A 955 -20.39 -5.00 -20.43
CA LEU A 955 -20.83 -3.64 -20.78
C LEU A 955 -22.36 -3.39 -20.68
N GLY A 956 -22.76 -2.12 -20.79
CA GLY A 956 -24.15 -1.69 -20.70
C GLY A 956 -24.85 -2.08 -19.40
N LYS A 957 -26.18 -1.94 -19.38
CA LYS A 957 -27.03 -2.40 -18.26
C LYS A 957 -26.96 -3.92 -18.07
N TYR A 958 -26.92 -4.69 -19.16
CA TYR A 958 -26.91 -6.16 -19.07
C TYR A 958 -25.63 -6.69 -18.41
N GLY A 959 -24.46 -6.12 -18.70
CA GLY A 959 -23.22 -6.45 -18.01
C GLY A 959 -23.25 -6.12 -16.51
N LEU A 960 -23.96 -5.06 -16.09
CA LEU A 960 -24.18 -4.77 -14.67
C LEU A 960 -25.01 -5.87 -14.00
N LEU A 961 -26.11 -6.29 -14.63
CA LEU A 961 -26.99 -7.35 -14.13
C LEU A 961 -26.25 -8.69 -14.00
N GLU A 962 -25.20 -8.90 -14.78
CA GLU A 962 -24.36 -10.08 -14.64
C GLU A 962 -23.62 -10.19 -13.29
N TYR A 963 -23.50 -9.07 -12.56
CA TYR A 963 -22.89 -8.97 -11.23
C TYR A 963 -23.90 -8.92 -10.09
N MET A 964 -25.16 -9.25 -10.37
CA MET A 964 -26.26 -9.18 -9.41
C MET A 964 -26.99 -10.50 -9.27
N LYS A 965 -27.64 -10.67 -8.11
CA LYS A 965 -28.64 -11.71 -7.85
C LYS A 965 -29.98 -11.05 -7.53
N THR A 966 -31.03 -11.64 -8.05
CA THR A 966 -32.40 -11.17 -7.83
C THR A 966 -32.98 -11.83 -6.58
N LYS A 967 -33.58 -11.04 -5.71
CA LYS A 967 -34.33 -11.49 -4.53
C LYS A 967 -35.75 -10.97 -4.60
N THR A 968 -36.73 -11.86 -4.53
CA THR A 968 -38.14 -11.50 -4.43
C THR A 968 -38.60 -11.59 -2.98
N VAL A 969 -39.21 -10.53 -2.48
CA VAL A 969 -39.79 -10.43 -1.13
C VAL A 969 -41.30 -10.38 -1.27
N HIS A 970 -41.98 -11.27 -0.56
CA HIS A 970 -43.44 -11.34 -0.50
C HIS A 970 -43.92 -10.86 0.87
N ILE A 971 -44.81 -9.88 0.90
CA ILE A 971 -45.36 -9.29 2.12
C ILE A 971 -46.86 -9.56 2.13
N ASN A 972 -47.29 -10.49 2.99
CA ASN A 972 -48.71 -10.75 3.18
C ASN A 972 -49.33 -9.56 3.92
N ILE A 973 -50.31 -8.90 3.29
CA ILE A 973 -51.02 -7.75 3.85
C ILE A 973 -52.46 -8.09 4.22
N GLN A 974 -52.88 -9.36 4.06
CA GLN A 974 -54.17 -9.81 4.56
C GLN A 974 -54.15 -9.83 6.09
N PRO A 975 -55.22 -9.38 6.77
CA PRO A 975 -55.31 -9.46 8.22
C PRO A 975 -55.20 -10.93 8.64
N GLN A 976 -54.27 -11.24 9.55
CA GLN A 976 -54.29 -12.52 10.24
C GLN A 976 -55.62 -12.61 10.99
N SER A 977 -56.49 -13.55 10.60
CA SER A 977 -57.60 -13.94 11.46
C SER A 977 -56.99 -14.51 12.74
N ASP A 978 -57.35 -13.96 13.90
CA ASP A 978 -56.98 -14.50 15.22
C ASP A 978 -57.37 -15.98 15.27
N LEU A 979 -56.39 -16.87 15.09
CA LEU A 979 -56.50 -18.32 15.20
C LEU A 979 -55.49 -18.83 16.20
#